data_AF-A0A9F5N3Y3-F1
#
_entry.id   AF-A0A9F5N3Y3-F1
#
_cell.length_a   1.000
_cell.length_b   1.000
_cell.length_c   1.000
_cell.angle_alpha   90.00
_cell.angle_beta   90.00
_cell.angle_gamma   90.00
#
_symmetry.space_group_name_H-M   'P 1'
#
loop_
_entity.id
_entity.type
_entity.pdbx_description
1 polymer ?
#
loop_
_entity_poly.entity_id
_entity_poly.type
_entity_poly.pdbx_seq_one_letter_code
_entity_poly.pdbx_strand_id
1 'polypeptide(L)'
;MAIPASAQGLSIVHYAFVQFNSIQHLLRVQAITTFLCAQAQPRSLCNEFCQKGYSKTKKEGEPFCCYDCLPCPEGKVSNWMDMDSCYQCPEDQYPSKAQDQCLPKGISFLSFQEPLGITLAISALLFSFITALVLVVFLQHKDTPIVKANNRGLSYTLLLSLLLSFLCPLLFIGRPQKATCLLRQTVFGIIFSVAVSCVVAKTLTVALAFMATRPGSQMRTWVGKRLALFMVLSCSLVQTTLCTVWLASSAPFPDRDMHSLPQEVVLECNEGSPAMFASVLGFIGFLAMISFMVAFLGRNLPDSFNEAKFITLSMLLFCSVWISFTRSDVPVPPCNIHYPLPISHRYYQPGDLTIAGIISQVFTFSDPLTFNQHPSHSLLDDIGHFVASWTYLASLELLSTWTNFIPNYKCDSKDNTVAVIGGPNSDVTSFMATILSIYKVPQLGYGSSPVIHDPSQQVFFQWMFPNRNQQYVGMLQLLLLFTWTWIGVIFIEDENGLRFVQNEIPKFSQGGICFDFIEPLPTLYFKTGVHEMIESWFKVYKLIINSTVCVVFIHGEIHVTIFLRMFPRISEIEDLPMKTGKVWMMTAQMEFTSVPFQRSSDIDILHGVLAFATQSKEVEGFQNFLQTRNPNVETRDGFIKDFWKQAFDCSFQTSIEEENVWNRCSGEEKLEALPRSIFDLSITPHSYSVYNAVYAAAHALQSMSSSMFKHRTLSEEGRKIILNPMVWQLHHYLQKVSFNNSVGEMISFDQNGNLEAGFDIINWVTFPNLSLHRVKVGKFDPKAPKDQEFSVYVDAIRWPRRFNQAQPLSLCNELCHQGHSKTKKEGKPFCCYDCLPCPRGKVSDQMDMESCYQCPEDHYPSKVQDQCLPKDISFLSFQEPLGITLAISALLCSSITALVLVVFLQHKDTPIVKANNRGFSYALLLSLLLSFLCPLLFLGRPQTATCLLLLSFMATRPGSQMRTWVGKRLALFMVLSCSLIQTTLCTVWLVRFAPFPDLDMHSLPQEMVLECNEGSPVMFYCVLGFIGLLAMIGFMVAFLSRNLPDSFNEAKFITFSMLLFCSVWISFFPAYQSTKGKYTVAVEIFSILASGAGLLVLIFFPKLYIILIRPELNSRQQLMRKVFINHRYYQPGDLTIAGIISQVYTFSDPLTFNQHPSHDLLDDIG
;
A
#
# COMPACT_ATOMS: atom_id res chain seq x y z
N MET A 1 43.57 44.52 25.74
CA MET A 1 43.87 45.77 26.48
C MET A 1 42.86 45.91 27.62
N ALA A 2 42.97 46.94 28.47
CA ALA A 2 42.56 46.84 29.87
C ALA A 2 41.15 47.39 30.24
N ILE A 3 40.61 46.83 31.32
CA ILE A 3 39.87 47.45 32.46
C ILE A 3 40.40 48.85 32.85
N PRO A 4 39.71 49.70 33.69
CA PRO A 4 38.66 49.43 34.71
C PRO A 4 37.47 50.45 34.69
N ALA A 5 36.59 50.64 35.71
CA ALA A 5 35.81 49.77 36.63
C ALA A 5 34.90 50.65 37.55
N SER A 6 34.23 50.04 38.55
CA SER A 6 33.66 50.63 39.80
C SER A 6 32.34 51.46 39.73
N ALA A 7 31.48 51.53 40.77
CA ALA A 7 31.24 50.59 41.90
C ALA A 7 29.89 50.85 42.65
N GLN A 8 29.27 49.75 43.11
CA GLN A 8 28.58 49.50 44.41
C GLN A 8 27.71 50.55 45.14
N GLY A 9 26.56 50.10 45.69
CA GLY A 9 26.31 50.30 47.14
C GLY A 9 24.87 50.48 47.68
N LEU A 10 24.20 49.37 48.06
CA LEU A 10 23.27 49.21 49.22
C LEU A 10 21.98 50.08 49.33
N SER A 11 20.90 49.71 50.05
CA SER A 11 20.34 48.39 50.44
C SER A 11 18.92 48.55 51.06
N ILE A 12 18.13 47.46 51.10
CA ILE A 12 17.01 47.16 52.04
C ILE A 12 15.81 48.16 52.02
N VAL A 13 14.59 47.85 51.55
CA VAL A 13 13.62 46.74 51.84
C VAL A 13 12.78 46.96 53.13
N HIS A 14 11.48 46.64 53.03
CA HIS A 14 10.43 46.71 54.07
C HIS A 14 9.98 48.11 54.56
N TYR A 15 8.96 48.65 53.88
CA TYR A 15 7.63 48.66 54.51
C TYR A 15 6.57 48.35 53.46
N ALA A 16 5.53 47.60 53.84
CA ALA A 16 4.52 47.08 52.91
C ALA A 16 3.10 47.41 53.40
N PHE A 17 2.11 47.11 52.55
CA PHE A 17 0.66 47.20 52.79
C PHE A 17 0.04 48.61 52.89
N VAL A 18 -1.24 48.65 52.49
CA VAL A 18 -2.23 49.76 52.64
C VAL A 18 -1.91 51.11 51.99
N GLN A 19 -1.83 51.14 50.65
CA GLN A 19 -2.60 52.14 49.88
C GLN A 19 -3.31 51.52 48.66
N PHE A 20 -3.87 50.33 48.88
CA PHE A 20 -4.32 49.39 47.85
C PHE A 20 -5.65 49.75 47.16
N ASN A 21 -6.31 50.86 47.55
CA ASN A 21 -7.69 51.18 47.15
C ASN A 21 -7.87 52.33 46.15
N SER A 22 -6.82 53.07 45.78
CA SER A 22 -6.91 54.11 44.71
C SER A 22 -6.32 53.65 43.38
N ILE A 23 -5.42 52.67 43.40
CA ILE A 23 -4.78 52.15 42.18
C ILE A 23 -5.68 51.13 41.46
N GLN A 24 -6.63 50.49 42.15
CA GLN A 24 -7.43 49.38 41.60
C GLN A 24 -8.39 49.80 40.46
N HIS A 25 -8.85 51.06 40.45
CA HIS A 25 -9.62 51.61 39.32
C HIS A 25 -8.74 52.01 38.13
N LEU A 26 -7.53 52.53 38.37
CA LEU A 26 -6.58 52.86 37.31
C LEU A 26 -6.00 51.59 36.66
N LEU A 27 -5.66 50.59 37.47
CA LEU A 27 -5.16 49.28 37.01
C LEU A 27 -6.19 48.48 36.22
N ARG A 28 -7.51 48.69 36.39
CA ARG A 28 -8.48 48.05 35.48
C ARG A 28 -8.45 48.63 34.07
N VAL A 29 -8.12 49.91 33.90
CA VAL A 29 -7.87 50.51 32.57
C VAL A 29 -6.48 50.11 32.08
N GLN A 30 -5.47 50.21 32.95
CA GLN A 30 -4.07 50.07 32.55
C GLN A 30 -3.62 48.61 32.37
N ALA A 31 -4.19 47.64 33.09
CA ALA A 31 -3.92 46.22 32.84
C ALA A 31 -4.52 45.75 31.51
N ILE A 32 -5.66 46.29 31.08
CA ILE A 32 -6.22 46.02 29.75
C ILE A 32 -5.25 46.52 28.66
N THR A 33 -4.74 47.75 28.77
CA THR A 33 -3.75 48.26 27.79
C THR A 33 -2.37 47.62 27.90
N THR A 34 -1.90 47.23 29.08
CA THR A 34 -0.54 46.67 29.25
C THR A 34 -0.47 45.18 28.93
N PHE A 35 -1.54 44.40 29.13
CA PHE A 35 -1.61 43.02 28.63
C PHE A 35 -1.68 42.99 27.09
N LEU A 36 -2.19 44.05 26.45
CA LEU A 36 -2.17 44.26 25.00
C LEU A 36 -0.84 44.83 24.46
N CYS A 37 0.04 45.35 25.34
CA CYS A 37 1.29 46.03 24.96
C CYS A 37 2.57 45.44 25.57
N ALA A 38 2.51 44.27 26.20
CA ALA A 38 3.67 43.37 26.34
C ALA A 38 4.01 42.70 24.99
N GLN A 39 4.04 43.49 23.92
CA GLN A 39 4.21 43.05 22.55
C GLN A 39 5.65 42.55 22.35
N ALA A 40 5.79 41.25 22.10
CA ALA A 40 6.83 40.81 21.20
C ALA A 40 6.69 41.63 19.90
N GLN A 41 7.81 42.15 19.37
CA GLN A 41 7.81 43.10 18.26
C GLN A 41 6.79 42.69 17.17
N PRO A 42 5.83 43.55 16.78
CA PRO A 42 4.74 43.15 15.90
C PRO A 42 5.29 42.68 14.55
N ARG A 43 5.22 41.36 14.32
CA ARG A 43 5.67 40.73 13.08
C ARG A 43 4.53 40.76 12.09
N SER A 44 4.67 41.53 11.00
CA SER A 44 3.77 41.46 9.85
C SER A 44 4.07 40.19 9.02
N LEU A 45 3.75 39.04 9.60
CA LEU A 45 3.75 37.74 8.92
C LEU A 45 2.34 37.46 8.44
N CYS A 46 2.22 36.86 7.26
CA CYS A 46 0.93 36.58 6.63
C CYS A 46 0.16 35.48 7.36
N ASN A 47 0.87 34.40 7.72
CA ASN A 47 0.40 33.31 8.56
C ASN A 47 1.44 33.04 9.67
N GLU A 48 1.08 32.25 10.69
CA GLU A 48 2.03 31.74 11.68
C GLU A 48 3.05 30.79 11.03
N PHE A 49 4.26 30.70 11.60
CA PHE A 49 5.29 29.76 11.14
C PHE A 49 4.79 28.31 11.22
N CYS A 50 4.98 27.50 10.17
CA CYS A 50 4.52 26.11 10.22
C CYS A 50 5.23 25.34 11.33
N GLN A 51 4.46 24.66 12.19
CA GLN A 51 5.02 23.78 13.20
C GLN A 51 5.74 22.59 12.54
N LYS A 52 6.71 22.01 13.25
CA LYS A 52 7.38 20.79 12.78
C LYS A 52 6.35 19.68 12.52
N GLY A 53 6.58 18.90 11.49
CA GLY A 53 5.65 17.86 10.99
C GLY A 53 4.71 18.36 9.90
N TYR A 54 4.73 19.67 9.64
CA TYR A 54 3.95 20.33 8.61
C TYR A 54 4.90 21.06 7.66
N SER A 55 4.60 21.08 6.36
CA SER A 55 5.23 22.00 5.43
C SER A 55 4.27 23.05 4.93
N LYS A 56 4.84 24.19 4.59
CA LYS A 56 4.19 25.17 3.75
C LYS A 56 3.71 24.52 2.47
N THR A 57 2.57 25.02 2.00
CA THR A 57 2.07 24.89 0.65
C THR A 57 1.75 26.30 0.23
N LYS A 58 2.31 26.77 -0.90
CA LYS A 58 2.14 28.15 -1.35
C LYS A 58 0.65 28.47 -1.48
N LYS A 59 0.17 29.51 -0.80
CA LYS A 59 -1.25 29.85 -0.75
C LYS A 59 -1.62 30.61 -2.02
N GLU A 60 -2.18 29.90 -3.01
CA GLU A 60 -2.34 30.45 -4.36
C GLU A 60 -3.33 31.61 -4.41
N GLY A 61 -2.84 32.80 -4.76
CA GLY A 61 -3.59 34.06 -4.76
C GLY A 61 -3.03 35.09 -3.77
N GLU A 62 -2.34 34.64 -2.72
CA GLU A 62 -1.64 35.48 -1.75
C GLU A 62 -0.17 35.75 -2.19
N PRO A 63 0.51 36.82 -1.69
CA PRO A 63 1.91 37.07 -2.00
C PRO A 63 2.84 35.96 -1.45
N PHE A 64 4.05 35.83 -2.00
CA PHE A 64 4.93 34.66 -1.77
C PHE A 64 5.34 34.37 -0.31
N CYS A 65 5.10 35.32 0.61
CA CYS A 65 5.30 35.16 2.05
C CYS A 65 4.08 34.55 2.78
N CYS A 66 3.08 34.07 2.04
CA CYS A 66 1.85 33.46 2.53
C CYS A 66 1.73 31.99 2.08
N TYR A 67 1.37 31.12 3.02
CA TYR A 67 1.42 29.67 2.85
C TYR A 67 0.52 28.96 3.87
N ASP A 68 -0.08 27.83 3.50
CA ASP A 68 -0.81 26.98 4.45
C ASP A 68 0.05 25.79 4.88
N CYS A 69 -0.07 25.41 6.15
CA CYS A 69 0.75 24.37 6.77
C CYS A 69 0.03 23.02 6.71
N LEU A 70 0.39 22.16 5.76
CA LEU A 70 -0.16 20.81 5.62
C LEU A 70 0.72 19.79 6.35
N PRO A 71 0.14 18.80 7.06
CA PRO A 71 0.91 17.71 7.66
C PRO A 71 1.59 16.89 6.57
N CYS A 72 2.76 16.33 6.86
CA CYS A 72 3.50 15.61 5.85
C CYS A 72 2.77 14.31 5.39
N PRO A 73 2.93 13.90 4.11
CA PRO A 73 2.51 12.57 3.68
C PRO A 73 3.24 11.45 4.43
N GLU A 74 2.67 10.24 4.45
CA GLU A 74 3.36 9.08 5.02
C GLU A 74 4.73 8.86 4.36
N GLY A 75 5.75 8.59 5.18
CA GLY A 75 7.16 8.51 4.75
C GLY A 75 7.91 9.85 4.65
N LYS A 76 7.23 11.01 4.79
CA LYS A 76 7.82 12.35 4.75
C LYS A 76 7.78 13.07 6.11
N VAL A 77 8.64 14.08 6.27
CA VAL A 77 8.77 14.89 7.51
C VAL A 77 9.06 16.36 7.23
N SER A 78 8.95 17.16 8.30
CA SER A 78 9.39 18.55 8.38
C SER A 78 10.03 18.79 9.75
N ASN A 79 11.36 18.92 9.81
CA ASN A 79 12.13 18.91 11.07
C ASN A 79 12.55 20.30 11.60
N TRP A 80 12.33 21.34 10.80
CA TRP A 80 12.42 22.75 11.21
C TRP A 80 11.03 23.36 11.16
N MET A 81 10.78 24.39 11.97
CA MET A 81 9.58 25.19 11.74
C MET A 81 9.70 25.87 10.38
N ASP A 82 8.56 26.03 9.69
CA ASP A 82 8.43 26.83 8.47
C ASP A 82 9.14 26.29 7.21
N MET A 83 9.25 24.96 7.05
CA MET A 83 9.79 24.35 5.82
C MET A 83 8.89 24.55 4.59
N ASP A 84 9.51 24.91 3.45
CA ASP A 84 8.82 25.14 2.17
C ASP A 84 8.30 23.86 1.48
N SER A 85 8.73 22.67 1.92
CA SER A 85 8.18 21.37 1.49
C SER A 85 8.56 20.23 2.44
N CYS A 86 7.68 19.23 2.64
CA CYS A 86 8.02 18.01 3.37
C CYS A 86 8.93 17.12 2.52
N TYR A 87 10.09 16.75 3.08
CA TYR A 87 11.06 15.88 2.43
C TYR A 87 10.88 14.42 2.87
N GLN A 88 11.23 13.46 2.01
CA GLN A 88 11.25 12.04 2.39
C GLN A 88 12.32 11.80 3.45
N CYS A 89 12.05 10.99 4.49
CA CYS A 89 13.14 10.61 5.38
C CYS A 89 14.25 9.88 4.60
N PRO A 90 15.53 10.14 4.92
CA PRO A 90 16.63 9.27 4.50
C PRO A 90 16.32 7.82 4.87
N GLU A 91 16.72 6.86 4.04
CA GLU A 91 16.25 5.48 4.12
C GLU A 91 16.64 4.78 5.44
N ASP A 92 17.66 5.29 6.14
CA ASP A 92 18.10 4.88 7.49
C ASP A 92 17.18 5.39 8.62
N GLN A 93 16.11 6.11 8.30
CA GLN A 93 15.27 6.87 9.22
C GLN A 93 13.79 6.72 8.86
N TYR A 94 12.91 6.94 9.82
CA TYR A 94 11.46 6.88 9.65
C TYR A 94 10.79 8.12 10.27
N PRO A 95 9.61 8.55 9.77
CA PRO A 95 8.90 9.66 10.38
C PRO A 95 8.54 9.38 11.83
N SER A 96 8.71 10.36 12.71
CA SER A 96 8.11 10.31 14.05
C SER A 96 6.58 10.22 13.94
N LYS A 97 5.90 9.86 15.04
CA LYS A 97 4.43 9.79 15.07
C LYS A 97 3.73 11.15 14.87
N ALA A 98 4.49 12.26 14.93
CA ALA A 98 4.03 13.61 14.59
C ALA A 98 4.65 14.14 13.27
N GLN A 99 5.43 13.30 12.57
CA GLN A 99 6.22 13.63 11.37
C GLN A 99 7.21 14.80 11.55
N ASP A 100 7.44 15.19 12.81
CA ASP A 100 8.17 16.40 13.26
C ASP A 100 9.70 16.27 13.23
N GLN A 101 10.17 15.07 12.92
CA GLN A 101 11.57 14.72 12.76
C GLN A 101 11.65 13.32 12.11
N CYS A 102 12.72 13.08 11.35
CA CYS A 102 13.14 11.70 11.11
C CYS A 102 13.72 11.14 12.40
N LEU A 103 13.11 10.08 12.93
CA LEU A 103 13.75 9.25 13.94
C LEU A 103 14.66 8.25 13.22
N PRO A 104 15.92 8.07 13.62
CA PRO A 104 16.75 7.01 13.05
C PRO A 104 16.07 5.66 13.32
N LYS A 105 15.95 4.84 12.27
CA LYS A 105 15.47 3.46 12.43
C LYS A 105 16.43 2.72 13.36
N GLY A 106 15.89 1.87 14.22
CA GLY A 106 16.71 1.06 15.14
C GLY A 106 17.70 0.22 14.35
N ILE A 107 19.01 0.39 14.58
CA ILE A 107 20.03 -0.40 13.89
C ILE A 107 20.03 -1.81 14.48
N SER A 108 19.31 -2.71 13.82
CA SER A 108 19.00 -4.05 14.29
C SER A 108 20.00 -5.06 13.72
N PHE A 109 20.66 -5.80 14.61
CA PHE A 109 21.60 -6.87 14.29
C PHE A 109 21.81 -7.70 15.55
N LEU A 110 22.00 -9.01 15.40
CA LEU A 110 22.25 -9.92 16.54
C LEU A 110 23.45 -9.43 17.37
N SER A 111 23.17 -8.91 18.57
CA SER A 111 24.14 -8.14 19.36
C SER A 111 24.72 -8.96 20.51
N PHE A 112 26.01 -8.73 20.83
CA PHE A 112 26.65 -9.26 22.03
C PHE A 112 26.04 -8.73 23.36
N GLN A 113 25.04 -7.86 23.30
CA GLN A 113 24.32 -7.30 24.45
C GLN A 113 22.93 -7.94 24.67
N GLU A 114 22.41 -8.69 23.71
CA GLU A 114 21.09 -9.33 23.80
C GLU A 114 21.15 -10.70 24.49
N PRO A 115 20.09 -11.18 25.17
CA PRO A 115 20.08 -12.50 25.80
C PRO A 115 20.42 -13.64 24.82
N LEU A 116 19.94 -13.55 23.58
CA LEU A 116 20.23 -14.52 22.52
C LEU A 116 21.69 -14.46 22.07
N GLY A 117 22.20 -13.27 21.71
CA GLY A 117 23.58 -13.07 21.28
C GLY A 117 24.61 -13.37 22.37
N ILE A 118 24.32 -13.05 23.63
CA ILE A 118 25.10 -13.45 24.81
C ILE A 118 25.15 -14.98 24.93
N THR A 119 24.00 -15.65 24.84
CA THR A 119 23.93 -17.13 24.95
C THR A 119 24.69 -17.82 23.81
N LEU A 120 24.57 -17.30 22.59
CA LEU A 120 25.31 -17.79 21.42
C LEU A 120 26.82 -17.52 21.54
N ALA A 121 27.23 -16.34 22.00
CA ALA A 121 28.64 -16.01 22.20
C ALA A 121 29.29 -16.85 23.32
N ILE A 122 28.61 -17.02 24.46
CA ILE A 122 29.09 -17.84 25.58
C ILE A 122 29.20 -19.30 25.16
N SER A 123 28.21 -19.85 24.46
CA SER A 123 28.27 -21.25 23.98
C SER A 123 29.36 -21.45 22.92
N ALA A 124 29.51 -20.52 21.96
CA ALA A 124 30.60 -20.52 20.98
C ALA A 124 31.99 -20.51 21.64
N LEU A 125 32.22 -19.62 22.59
CA LEU A 125 33.48 -19.54 23.34
C LEU A 125 33.72 -20.78 24.22
N LEU A 126 32.68 -21.34 24.84
CA LEU A 126 32.76 -22.56 25.64
C LEU A 126 33.15 -23.78 24.79
N PHE A 127 32.48 -24.01 23.66
CA PHE A 127 32.81 -25.11 22.74
C PHE A 127 34.16 -24.90 22.04
N SER A 128 34.54 -23.66 21.73
CA SER A 128 35.88 -23.30 21.24
C SER A 128 36.96 -23.65 22.28
N PHE A 129 36.80 -23.23 23.54
CA PHE A 129 37.72 -23.54 24.63
C PHE A 129 37.87 -25.06 24.88
N ILE A 130 36.76 -25.79 24.90
CA ILE A 130 36.77 -27.27 25.01
C ILE A 130 37.54 -27.89 23.84
N THR A 131 37.31 -27.43 22.61
CA THR A 131 37.98 -27.94 21.41
C THR A 131 39.47 -27.60 21.40
N ALA A 132 39.84 -26.42 21.89
CA ALA A 132 41.24 -25.99 22.06
C ALA A 132 41.97 -26.84 23.11
N LEU A 133 41.32 -27.15 24.25
CA LEU A 133 41.88 -28.08 25.24
C LEU A 133 42.11 -29.48 24.64
N VAL A 134 41.14 -30.02 23.88
CA VAL A 134 41.30 -31.30 23.19
C VAL A 134 42.46 -31.25 22.19
N LEU A 135 42.60 -30.18 21.41
CA LEU A 135 43.71 -29.98 20.48
C LEU A 135 45.06 -29.90 21.21
N VAL A 136 45.17 -29.16 22.32
CA VAL A 136 46.38 -29.08 23.14
C VAL A 136 46.74 -30.45 23.72
N VAL A 137 45.77 -31.21 24.24
CA VAL A 137 45.99 -32.59 24.71
C VAL A 137 46.51 -33.48 23.58
N PHE A 138 45.93 -33.39 22.37
CA PHE A 138 46.37 -34.15 21.19
C PHE A 138 47.79 -33.76 20.71
N LEU A 139 48.18 -32.49 20.85
CA LEU A 139 49.51 -31.99 20.49
C LEU A 139 50.58 -32.38 21.52
N GLN A 140 50.27 -32.30 22.82
CA GLN A 140 51.13 -32.81 23.89
C GLN A 140 51.33 -34.34 23.76
N HIS A 141 50.23 -35.06 23.53
CA HIS A 141 50.20 -36.53 23.40
C HIS A 141 50.41 -37.01 21.95
N LYS A 142 51.00 -36.17 21.08
CA LYS A 142 51.23 -36.46 19.65
C LYS A 142 51.86 -37.82 19.37
N ASP A 143 52.71 -38.30 20.28
CA ASP A 143 53.48 -39.54 20.15
C ASP A 143 52.80 -40.78 20.74
N THR A 144 51.62 -40.64 21.36
CA THR A 144 50.80 -41.79 21.76
C THR A 144 50.31 -42.61 20.57
N PRO A 145 50.06 -43.92 20.74
CA PRO A 145 49.55 -44.78 19.66
C PRO A 145 48.16 -44.34 19.17
N ILE A 146 47.33 -43.74 20.03
CA ILE A 146 45.97 -43.28 19.70
C ILE A 146 46.02 -42.18 18.63
N VAL A 147 46.79 -41.12 18.87
CA VAL A 147 46.92 -39.97 17.94
C VAL A 147 47.71 -40.38 16.67
N LYS A 148 48.62 -41.37 16.78
CA LYS A 148 49.27 -41.99 15.61
C LYS A 148 48.28 -42.78 14.74
N ALA A 149 47.41 -43.59 15.33
CA ALA A 149 46.46 -44.45 14.64
C ALA A 149 45.35 -43.65 13.95
N ASN A 150 44.77 -42.65 14.61
CA ASN A 150 43.70 -41.80 14.05
C ASN A 150 44.24 -40.70 13.10
N ASN A 151 45.35 -41.01 12.41
CA ASN A 151 46.10 -40.15 11.50
C ASN A 151 46.23 -38.68 11.96
N ARG A 152 47.23 -38.41 12.84
CA ARG A 152 47.76 -37.08 13.22
C ARG A 152 47.29 -35.90 12.35
N GLY A 153 47.62 -35.92 11.06
CA GLY A 153 47.29 -34.84 10.12
C GLY A 153 45.79 -34.56 10.04
N LEU A 154 44.98 -35.57 9.73
CA LEU A 154 43.51 -35.43 9.68
C LEU A 154 42.93 -35.06 11.04
N SER A 155 43.42 -35.67 12.13
CA SER A 155 42.94 -35.35 13.48
C SER A 155 43.22 -33.89 13.87
N TYR A 156 44.41 -33.36 13.56
CA TYR A 156 44.74 -31.96 13.82
C TYR A 156 43.98 -31.01 12.89
N THR A 157 43.87 -31.31 11.59
CA THR A 157 43.10 -30.49 10.65
C THR A 157 41.61 -30.45 11.01
N LEU A 158 41.02 -31.58 11.43
CA LEU A 158 39.62 -31.64 11.85
C LEU A 158 39.37 -30.94 13.18
N LEU A 159 40.26 -31.08 14.17
CA LEU A 159 40.13 -30.34 15.44
C LEU A 159 40.34 -28.84 15.24
N LEU A 160 41.25 -28.44 14.34
CA LEU A 160 41.45 -27.04 13.98
C LEU A 160 40.28 -26.47 13.18
N SER A 161 39.71 -27.22 12.23
CA SER A 161 38.54 -26.76 11.49
C SER A 161 37.31 -26.68 12.39
N LEU A 162 37.09 -27.63 13.30
CA LEU A 162 36.02 -27.56 14.30
C LEU A 162 36.21 -26.40 15.29
N LEU A 163 37.45 -26.14 15.74
CA LEU A 163 37.78 -24.97 16.57
C LEU A 163 37.38 -23.67 15.86
N LEU A 164 37.70 -23.57 14.57
CA LEU A 164 37.32 -22.43 13.74
C LEU A 164 35.81 -22.41 13.45
N SER A 165 35.13 -23.56 13.27
CA SER A 165 33.67 -23.66 13.13
C SER A 165 32.93 -23.12 14.35
N PHE A 166 33.41 -23.38 15.57
CA PHE A 166 32.83 -22.79 16.79
C PHE A 166 33.13 -21.30 16.94
N LEU A 167 34.15 -20.77 16.25
CA LEU A 167 34.43 -19.34 16.17
C LEU A 167 33.67 -18.64 15.03
N CYS A 168 33.22 -19.36 13.99
CA CYS A 168 32.43 -18.79 12.88
C CYS A 168 31.19 -18.01 13.33
N PRO A 169 30.35 -18.46 14.29
CA PRO A 169 29.23 -17.67 14.82
C PRO A 169 29.62 -16.27 15.31
N LEU A 170 30.84 -16.09 15.84
CA LEU A 170 31.33 -14.79 16.30
C LEU A 170 31.61 -13.80 15.15
N LEU A 171 31.65 -14.27 13.89
CA LEU A 171 31.65 -13.41 12.70
C LEU A 171 30.25 -12.90 12.36
N PHE A 172 29.20 -13.66 12.70
CA PHE A 172 27.80 -13.32 12.43
C PHE A 172 27.17 -12.44 13.53
N ILE A 173 27.56 -12.64 14.78
CA ILE A 173 27.19 -11.75 15.90
C ILE A 173 27.95 -10.42 15.75
N GLY A 174 27.26 -9.30 15.95
CA GLY A 174 27.83 -7.96 15.84
C GLY A 174 27.69 -7.32 14.44
N ARG A 175 27.98 -6.03 14.40
CA ARG A 175 27.71 -5.14 13.25
C ARG A 175 28.53 -5.55 12.01
N PRO A 176 27.91 -5.80 10.84
CA PRO A 176 28.64 -6.14 9.63
C PRO A 176 29.53 -4.98 9.15
N GLN A 177 30.71 -5.35 8.67
CA GLN A 177 31.70 -4.50 8.01
C GLN A 177 32.10 -5.14 6.68
N LYS A 178 32.71 -4.37 5.76
CA LYS A 178 33.10 -4.90 4.43
C LYS A 178 33.97 -6.16 4.54
N ALA A 179 34.93 -6.18 5.47
CA ALA A 179 35.73 -7.37 5.75
C ALA A 179 34.87 -8.54 6.30
N THR A 180 33.95 -8.31 7.24
CA THR A 180 33.16 -9.39 7.83
C THR A 180 32.12 -9.97 6.87
N CYS A 181 31.55 -9.21 5.94
CA CYS A 181 30.62 -9.79 4.95
C CYS A 181 31.35 -10.66 3.92
N LEU A 182 32.48 -10.18 3.39
CA LEU A 182 33.36 -10.99 2.52
C LEU A 182 33.80 -12.27 3.22
N LEU A 183 34.13 -12.20 4.52
CA LEU A 183 34.56 -13.34 5.30
C LEU A 183 33.40 -14.26 5.73
N ARG A 184 32.25 -13.75 6.20
CA ARG A 184 31.14 -14.54 6.79
C ARG A 184 30.82 -15.80 5.99
N GLN A 185 30.41 -15.64 4.73
CA GLN A 185 30.00 -16.76 3.89
C GLN A 185 31.17 -17.57 3.32
N THR A 186 32.30 -16.93 2.99
CA THR A 186 33.46 -17.63 2.39
C THR A 186 34.25 -18.43 3.43
N VAL A 187 34.47 -17.89 4.62
CA VAL A 187 35.12 -18.55 5.76
C VAL A 187 34.23 -19.66 6.29
N PHE A 188 32.91 -19.45 6.40
CA PHE A 188 31.95 -20.52 6.69
C PHE A 188 32.06 -21.66 5.66
N GLY A 189 31.93 -21.35 4.37
CA GLY A 189 31.96 -22.37 3.31
C GLY A 189 33.29 -23.14 3.22
N ILE A 190 34.42 -22.44 3.34
CA ILE A 190 35.75 -23.05 3.32
C ILE A 190 35.98 -23.92 4.56
N ILE A 191 35.65 -23.45 5.78
CA ILE A 191 35.85 -24.24 7.01
C ILE A 191 34.95 -25.47 7.03
N PHE A 192 33.67 -25.33 6.68
CA PHE A 192 32.75 -26.48 6.66
C PHE A 192 33.13 -27.46 5.54
N SER A 193 33.57 -26.98 4.36
CA SER A 193 34.14 -27.86 3.33
C SER A 193 35.37 -28.61 3.84
N VAL A 194 36.33 -27.95 4.50
CA VAL A 194 37.51 -28.62 5.12
C VAL A 194 37.08 -29.65 6.16
N ALA A 195 36.16 -29.30 7.07
CA ALA A 195 35.67 -30.20 8.12
C ALA A 195 34.97 -31.44 7.56
N VAL A 196 33.98 -31.26 6.66
CA VAL A 196 33.28 -32.37 6.01
C VAL A 196 34.25 -33.19 5.15
N SER A 197 35.17 -32.55 4.42
CA SER A 197 36.20 -33.25 3.63
C SER A 197 37.16 -34.08 4.49
N CYS A 198 37.52 -33.62 5.71
CA CYS A 198 38.29 -34.43 6.65
C CYS A 198 37.51 -35.66 7.11
N VAL A 199 36.19 -35.54 7.32
CA VAL A 199 35.33 -36.69 7.66
C VAL A 199 35.19 -37.65 6.46
N VAL A 200 34.92 -37.15 5.25
CA VAL A 200 34.86 -37.95 4.01
C VAL A 200 36.19 -38.68 3.75
N ALA A 201 37.31 -37.97 3.83
CA ALA A 201 38.64 -38.56 3.60
C ALA A 201 38.95 -39.66 4.64
N LYS A 202 38.47 -39.50 5.88
CA LYS A 202 38.62 -40.47 6.96
C LYS A 202 37.71 -41.69 6.79
N THR A 203 36.42 -41.52 6.52
CA THR A 203 35.50 -42.65 6.25
C THR A 203 35.93 -43.42 5.01
N LEU A 204 36.35 -42.72 3.95
CA LEU A 204 36.80 -43.33 2.70
C LEU A 204 38.13 -44.07 2.87
N THR A 205 39.13 -43.53 3.59
CA THR A 205 40.37 -44.28 3.84
C THR A 205 40.17 -45.49 4.75
N VAL A 206 39.25 -45.45 5.72
CA VAL A 206 38.86 -46.64 6.48
C VAL A 206 38.19 -47.67 5.57
N ALA A 207 37.16 -47.29 4.81
CA ALA A 207 36.45 -48.21 3.90
C ALA A 207 37.40 -48.86 2.87
N LEU A 208 38.26 -48.06 2.23
CA LEU A 208 39.24 -48.55 1.26
C LEU A 208 40.33 -49.42 1.90
N ALA A 209 40.74 -49.18 3.15
CA ALA A 209 41.72 -50.03 3.83
C ALA A 209 41.21 -51.46 4.05
N PHE A 210 39.90 -51.63 4.30
CA PHE A 210 39.28 -52.96 4.38
C PHE A 210 39.02 -53.60 3.00
N MET A 211 38.66 -52.82 1.98
CA MET A 211 38.52 -53.33 0.60
C MET A 211 39.87 -53.73 -0.03
N ALA A 212 40.95 -53.04 0.30
CA ALA A 212 42.31 -53.29 -0.20
C ALA A 212 43.02 -54.52 0.44
N THR A 213 42.26 -55.43 1.06
CA THR A 213 42.78 -56.65 1.70
C THR A 213 43.16 -57.77 0.72
N ARG A 214 42.89 -57.62 -0.58
CA ARG A 214 43.40 -58.53 -1.63
C ARG A 214 44.92 -58.35 -1.82
N PRO A 215 45.74 -59.40 -1.71
CA PRO A 215 47.19 -59.29 -1.91
C PRO A 215 47.52 -58.92 -3.37
N GLY A 216 48.56 -58.11 -3.56
CA GLY A 216 49.10 -57.75 -4.89
C GLY A 216 48.69 -56.37 -5.44
N SER A 217 47.68 -55.69 -4.88
CA SER A 217 47.24 -54.39 -5.41
C SER A 217 48.18 -53.23 -5.06
N GLN A 218 48.59 -52.45 -6.07
CA GLN A 218 49.32 -51.18 -5.88
C GLN A 218 48.53 -50.12 -5.11
N MET A 219 47.21 -50.26 -4.95
CA MET A 219 46.41 -49.34 -4.11
C MET A 219 46.96 -49.22 -2.69
N ARG A 220 47.64 -50.25 -2.15
CA ARG A 220 48.12 -50.28 -0.76
C ARG A 220 49.22 -49.26 -0.44
N THR A 221 49.91 -48.70 -1.43
CA THR A 221 50.87 -47.59 -1.24
C THR A 221 50.23 -46.20 -1.41
N TRP A 222 49.03 -46.12 -2.01
CA TRP A 222 48.28 -44.88 -2.21
C TRP A 222 47.23 -44.64 -1.11
N VAL A 223 46.50 -45.69 -0.72
CA VAL A 223 45.50 -45.70 0.36
C VAL A 223 46.18 -45.45 1.70
N GLY A 224 46.03 -44.24 2.21
CA GLY A 224 46.65 -43.78 3.44
C GLY A 224 46.77 -42.26 3.48
N LYS A 225 47.84 -41.76 4.12
CA LYS A 225 48.04 -40.31 4.36
C LYS A 225 48.04 -39.45 3.09
N ARG A 226 48.58 -39.96 1.98
CA ARG A 226 48.63 -39.24 0.69
C ARG A 226 47.22 -39.08 0.09
N LEU A 227 46.48 -40.17 -0.07
CA LEU A 227 45.08 -40.12 -0.53
C LEU A 227 44.22 -39.19 0.33
N ALA A 228 44.29 -39.30 1.66
CA ALA A 228 43.44 -38.47 2.53
C ALA A 228 43.80 -36.98 2.47
N LEU A 229 45.09 -36.63 2.41
CA LEU A 229 45.52 -35.25 2.23
C LEU A 229 45.12 -34.71 0.85
N PHE A 230 45.23 -35.52 -0.21
CA PHE A 230 44.79 -35.17 -1.56
C PHE A 230 43.27 -34.92 -1.63
N MET A 231 42.46 -35.77 -1.00
CA MET A 231 41.00 -35.58 -0.92
C MET A 231 40.64 -34.25 -0.25
N VAL A 232 41.25 -33.94 0.91
CA VAL A 232 41.00 -32.67 1.63
C VAL A 232 41.45 -31.47 0.80
N LEU A 233 42.66 -31.51 0.23
CA LEU A 233 43.18 -30.42 -0.62
C LEU A 233 42.31 -30.21 -1.87
N SER A 234 41.88 -31.28 -2.54
CA SER A 234 41.06 -31.20 -3.76
C SER A 234 39.69 -30.59 -3.48
N CYS A 235 38.97 -31.07 -2.46
CA CYS A 235 37.65 -30.55 -2.11
C CYS A 235 37.72 -29.10 -1.57
N SER A 236 38.79 -28.77 -0.83
CA SER A 236 39.06 -27.40 -0.39
C SER A 236 39.40 -26.47 -1.56
N LEU A 237 40.14 -26.96 -2.57
CA LEU A 237 40.46 -26.21 -3.78
C LEU A 237 39.20 -25.88 -4.59
N VAL A 238 38.30 -26.86 -4.80
CA VAL A 238 37.01 -26.63 -5.48
C VAL A 238 36.15 -25.62 -4.73
N GLN A 239 36.03 -25.73 -3.40
CA GLN A 239 35.32 -24.73 -2.60
C GLN A 239 35.98 -23.34 -2.71
N THR A 240 37.32 -23.29 -2.72
CA THR A 240 38.07 -22.03 -2.85
C THR A 240 37.85 -21.41 -4.24
N THR A 241 37.85 -22.18 -5.32
CA THR A 241 37.59 -21.65 -6.68
C THR A 241 36.15 -21.18 -6.85
N LEU A 242 35.16 -21.86 -6.26
CA LEU A 242 33.78 -21.35 -6.23
C LEU A 242 33.70 -20.03 -5.45
N CYS A 243 34.36 -19.94 -4.29
CA CYS A 243 34.42 -18.69 -3.52
C CYS A 243 35.16 -17.58 -4.25
N THR A 244 36.27 -17.84 -4.96
CA THR A 244 37.00 -16.79 -5.69
C THR A 244 36.28 -16.33 -6.94
N VAL A 245 35.58 -17.21 -7.67
CA VAL A 245 34.73 -16.81 -8.80
C VAL A 245 33.52 -16.00 -8.33
N TRP A 246 32.92 -16.37 -7.19
CA TRP A 246 31.87 -15.56 -6.55
C TRP A 246 32.40 -14.18 -6.13
N LEU A 247 33.54 -14.11 -5.44
CA LEU A 247 34.20 -12.85 -5.07
C LEU A 247 34.70 -12.01 -6.27
N ALA A 248 34.97 -12.62 -7.41
CA ALA A 248 35.40 -11.92 -8.63
C ALA A 248 34.24 -11.38 -9.47
N SER A 249 33.07 -12.04 -9.43
CA SER A 249 31.89 -11.67 -10.22
C SER A 249 30.89 -10.80 -9.45
N SER A 250 30.65 -11.11 -8.17
CA SER A 250 29.56 -10.54 -7.39
C SER A 250 29.82 -10.75 -5.88
N ALA A 251 30.89 -10.12 -5.38
CA ALA A 251 31.34 -10.28 -3.99
C ALA A 251 30.28 -9.82 -2.97
N PRO A 252 30.01 -10.57 -1.89
CA PRO A 252 29.09 -10.15 -0.84
C PRO A 252 29.52 -8.83 -0.17
N PHE A 253 28.57 -7.93 0.02
CA PHE A 253 28.80 -6.61 0.60
C PHE A 253 27.90 -6.38 1.83
N PRO A 254 28.30 -5.51 2.77
CA PRO A 254 27.41 -5.09 3.87
C PRO A 254 26.27 -4.30 3.28
N ASP A 255 25.06 -4.75 3.55
CA ASP A 255 23.84 -4.12 3.05
C ASP A 255 22.98 -3.64 4.22
N ARG A 256 21.97 -2.84 3.90
CA ARG A 256 21.05 -2.27 4.87
C ARG A 256 19.64 -2.53 4.37
N ASP A 257 19.03 -3.62 4.84
CA ASP A 257 17.61 -3.79 4.62
C ASP A 257 16.87 -2.71 5.42
N MET A 258 16.27 -1.80 4.65
CA MET A 258 15.52 -0.63 5.09
C MET A 258 14.02 -0.80 4.87
N HIS A 259 13.58 -1.97 4.39
CA HIS A 259 12.24 -2.22 3.84
C HIS A 259 11.47 -3.34 4.57
N SER A 260 12.12 -4.41 5.05
CA SER A 260 11.40 -5.53 5.69
C SER A 260 10.80 -5.19 7.07
N LEU A 261 11.31 -4.17 7.76
CA LEU A 261 10.78 -3.69 9.03
C LEU A 261 10.64 -2.15 9.01
N PRO A 262 9.46 -1.57 9.30
CA PRO A 262 9.21 -0.14 9.10
C PRO A 262 9.94 0.79 10.09
N GLN A 263 10.44 0.27 11.22
CA GLN A 263 11.08 1.04 12.30
C GLN A 263 12.53 0.61 12.57
N GLU A 264 13.05 -0.40 11.88
CA GLU A 264 14.38 -0.96 12.08
C GLU A 264 15.15 -1.02 10.75
N VAL A 265 16.47 -0.86 10.82
CA VAL A 265 17.39 -1.16 9.71
C VAL A 265 18.10 -2.45 10.09
N VAL A 266 17.80 -3.52 9.36
CA VAL A 266 18.49 -4.80 9.54
C VAL A 266 19.83 -4.70 8.83
N LEU A 267 20.92 -4.76 9.60
CA LEU A 267 22.27 -4.75 9.03
C LEU A 267 22.72 -6.18 8.70
N GLU A 268 22.66 -6.50 7.42
CA GLU A 268 22.99 -7.82 6.88
C GLU A 268 24.17 -7.78 5.87
N CYS A 269 24.33 -8.86 5.11
CA CYS A 269 25.41 -9.04 4.15
C CYS A 269 24.84 -9.65 2.85
N ASN A 270 24.34 -8.81 1.95
CA ASN A 270 23.81 -9.21 0.66
C ASN A 270 24.82 -10.05 -0.12
N GLU A 271 24.38 -11.20 -0.62
CA GLU A 271 25.22 -12.19 -1.30
C GLU A 271 25.67 -11.79 -2.72
N GLY A 272 25.12 -10.71 -3.28
CA GLY A 272 25.46 -10.16 -4.59
C GLY A 272 24.95 -10.98 -5.79
N SER A 273 25.03 -12.31 -5.73
CA SER A 273 24.41 -13.21 -6.70
C SER A 273 23.83 -14.45 -5.99
N PRO A 274 22.49 -14.56 -5.92
CA PRO A 274 21.81 -15.72 -5.32
C PRO A 274 22.23 -17.06 -5.96
N ALA A 275 22.53 -17.07 -7.27
CA ALA A 275 22.98 -18.27 -7.98
C ALA A 275 24.38 -18.73 -7.56
N MET A 276 25.30 -17.79 -7.29
CA MET A 276 26.66 -18.11 -6.82
C MET A 276 26.65 -18.59 -5.36
N PHE A 277 25.83 -17.96 -4.51
CA PHE A 277 25.60 -18.39 -3.13
C PHE A 277 24.98 -19.80 -3.07
N ALA A 278 23.92 -20.05 -3.83
CA ALA A 278 23.30 -21.38 -3.94
C ALA A 278 24.29 -22.44 -4.43
N SER A 279 25.19 -22.10 -5.36
CA SER A 279 26.25 -23.01 -5.84
C SER A 279 27.25 -23.38 -4.74
N VAL A 280 27.63 -22.43 -3.88
CA VAL A 280 28.49 -22.66 -2.71
C VAL A 280 27.80 -23.56 -1.68
N LEU A 281 26.53 -23.30 -1.34
CA LEU A 281 25.78 -24.14 -0.39
C LEU A 281 25.50 -25.55 -0.94
N GLY A 282 25.28 -25.66 -2.26
CA GLY A 282 25.06 -26.92 -2.95
C GLY A 282 26.27 -27.87 -2.88
N PHE A 283 27.49 -27.35 -3.02
CA PHE A 283 28.71 -28.16 -2.91
C PHE A 283 28.92 -28.74 -1.50
N ILE A 284 28.59 -27.97 -0.45
CA ILE A 284 28.66 -28.43 0.95
C ILE A 284 27.63 -29.54 1.20
N GLY A 285 26.40 -29.37 0.71
CA GLY A 285 25.37 -30.41 0.77
C GLY A 285 25.77 -31.69 0.02
N PHE A 286 26.38 -31.57 -1.15
CA PHE A 286 26.92 -32.69 -1.93
C PHE A 286 28.01 -33.47 -1.17
N LEU A 287 28.97 -32.76 -0.55
CA LEU A 287 30.00 -33.40 0.30
C LEU A 287 29.39 -34.11 1.52
N ALA A 288 28.38 -33.53 2.15
CA ALA A 288 27.68 -34.15 3.29
C ALA A 288 26.94 -35.43 2.88
N MET A 289 26.25 -35.42 1.73
CA MET A 289 25.58 -36.60 1.18
C MET A 289 26.57 -37.72 0.81
N ILE A 290 27.73 -37.39 0.23
CA ILE A 290 28.82 -38.37 0.02
C ILE A 290 29.31 -38.94 1.36
N SER A 291 29.51 -38.08 2.37
CA SER A 291 29.96 -38.50 3.71
C SER A 291 28.97 -39.48 4.36
N PHE A 292 27.67 -39.19 4.26
CA PHE A 292 26.60 -40.07 4.73
C PHE A 292 26.62 -41.43 4.01
N MET A 293 26.68 -41.45 2.68
CA MET A 293 26.70 -42.68 1.88
C MET A 293 27.92 -43.56 2.20
N VAL A 294 29.13 -42.97 2.29
CA VAL A 294 30.36 -43.71 2.62
C VAL A 294 30.34 -44.22 4.08
N ALA A 295 29.84 -43.41 5.02
CA ALA A 295 29.69 -43.85 6.42
C ALA A 295 28.64 -44.96 6.57
N PHE A 296 27.53 -44.90 5.82
CA PHE A 296 26.49 -45.93 5.80
C PHE A 296 27.01 -47.26 5.21
N LEU A 297 27.80 -47.22 4.14
CA LEU A 297 28.53 -48.40 3.62
C LEU A 297 29.51 -48.98 4.67
N GLY A 298 30.14 -48.10 5.47
CA GLY A 298 31.01 -48.47 6.59
C GLY A 298 30.32 -49.18 7.78
N ARG A 299 28.99 -49.30 7.81
CA ARG A 299 28.26 -49.95 8.93
C ARG A 299 28.57 -51.45 9.10
N ASN A 300 29.10 -52.09 8.05
CA ASN A 300 29.44 -53.52 8.04
C ASN A 300 30.88 -53.82 8.55
N LEU A 301 31.59 -52.83 9.07
CA LEU A 301 32.94 -52.98 9.62
C LEU A 301 32.92 -53.64 11.02
N PRO A 302 34.00 -54.33 11.45
CA PRO A 302 34.06 -55.00 12.74
C PRO A 302 33.81 -54.05 13.93
N ASP A 303 33.10 -54.53 14.96
CA ASP A 303 32.66 -53.73 16.12
C ASP A 303 33.78 -53.07 16.94
N SER A 304 35.04 -53.47 16.75
CA SER A 304 36.21 -52.76 17.27
C SER A 304 36.40 -51.34 16.68
N PHE A 305 35.72 -51.01 15.57
CA PHE A 305 35.82 -49.73 14.86
C PHE A 305 34.49 -48.94 14.87
N ASN A 306 33.93 -48.71 16.07
CA ASN A 306 32.66 -47.98 16.26
C ASN A 306 32.63 -46.53 15.72
N GLU A 307 33.78 -45.97 15.31
CA GLU A 307 33.94 -44.62 14.78
C GLU A 307 33.01 -44.31 13.59
N ALA A 308 32.85 -45.26 12.65
CA ALA A 308 31.98 -45.07 11.49
C ALA A 308 30.51 -44.82 11.87
N LYS A 309 30.01 -45.52 12.91
CA LYS A 309 28.61 -45.45 13.36
C LYS A 309 28.25 -44.08 13.92
N PHE A 310 29.19 -43.41 14.61
CA PHE A 310 28.99 -42.04 15.10
C PHE A 310 29.02 -41.02 13.96
N ILE A 311 29.87 -41.24 12.95
CA ILE A 311 29.91 -40.38 11.76
C ILE A 311 28.58 -40.44 10.99
N THR A 312 28.01 -41.63 10.75
CA THR A 312 26.71 -41.77 10.08
C THR A 312 25.59 -41.02 10.83
N LEU A 313 25.56 -41.12 12.17
CA LEU A 313 24.59 -40.41 13.00
C LEU A 313 24.75 -38.88 12.89
N SER A 314 25.98 -38.36 12.93
CA SER A 314 26.23 -36.92 12.80
C SER A 314 25.86 -36.36 11.42
N MET A 315 26.12 -37.11 10.36
CA MET A 315 25.81 -36.66 8.99
C MET A 315 24.32 -36.75 8.67
N LEU A 316 23.60 -37.73 9.23
CA LEU A 316 22.13 -37.80 9.10
C LEU A 316 21.45 -36.56 9.70
N LEU A 317 21.88 -36.15 10.91
CA LEU A 317 21.39 -34.94 11.56
C LEU A 317 21.73 -33.69 10.74
N PHE A 318 22.97 -33.57 10.25
CA PHE A 318 23.40 -32.44 9.43
C PHE A 318 22.56 -32.28 8.14
N CYS A 319 22.36 -33.37 7.38
CA CYS A 319 21.56 -33.32 6.15
C CYS A 319 20.08 -32.97 6.41
N SER A 320 19.51 -33.36 7.56
CA SER A 320 18.10 -33.08 7.89
C SER A 320 17.77 -31.60 8.10
N VAL A 321 18.79 -30.75 8.35
CA VAL A 321 18.63 -29.31 8.63
C VAL A 321 18.79 -28.44 7.36
N TRP A 322 19.25 -29.00 6.24
CA TRP A 322 19.81 -28.21 5.11
C TRP A 322 18.84 -27.84 3.96
N ILE A 323 17.54 -28.18 4.02
CA ILE A 323 16.69 -28.39 2.82
C ILE A 323 15.74 -27.18 2.46
N SER A 324 16.16 -25.89 2.26
CA SER A 324 15.17 -24.74 2.38
C SER A 324 15.12 -23.37 1.59
N PHE A 325 15.94 -22.91 0.60
CA PHE A 325 15.96 -21.44 0.19
C PHE A 325 16.10 -21.03 -1.32
N THR A 326 15.51 -19.91 -1.85
CA THR A 326 15.83 -19.19 -3.17
C THR A 326 14.94 -17.94 -3.58
N ARG A 327 15.43 -16.93 -4.37
CA ARG A 327 14.67 -15.88 -5.17
C ARG A 327 15.52 -14.88 -6.08
N SER A 328 14.90 -14.13 -7.03
CA SER A 328 15.47 -13.06 -7.97
C SER A 328 14.40 -12.19 -8.73
N ASP A 329 14.68 -10.93 -9.24
CA ASP A 329 13.78 -10.05 -10.11
C ASP A 329 14.47 -8.81 -10.87
N VAL A 330 13.81 -8.04 -11.82
CA VAL A 330 14.43 -7.02 -12.78
C VAL A 330 13.53 -5.81 -13.35
N PRO A 331 14.01 -4.56 -13.72
CA PRO A 331 13.22 -3.35 -14.25
C PRO A 331 13.72 -2.50 -15.53
N VAL A 332 13.00 -1.45 -16.06
CA VAL A 332 13.24 -0.64 -17.35
C VAL A 332 12.69 0.88 -17.43
N PRO A 333 13.15 1.86 -18.30
CA PRO A 333 12.77 3.35 -18.36
C PRO A 333 12.42 4.12 -19.75
N PRO A 334 12.06 5.48 -19.81
CA PRO A 334 11.43 6.27 -20.96
C PRO A 334 12.01 7.71 -21.43
N CYS A 335 11.30 8.57 -22.28
CA CYS A 335 11.75 9.89 -22.93
C CYS A 335 10.65 11.00 -23.34
N ASN A 336 10.93 12.17 -24.06
CA ASN A 336 10.03 13.41 -24.30
C ASN A 336 10.33 14.42 -25.53
N ILE A 337 9.47 15.43 -25.95
CA ILE A 337 9.57 16.42 -27.15
C ILE A 337 8.91 17.90 -27.07
N HIS A 338 8.69 18.70 -28.19
CA HIS A 338 8.40 20.20 -28.40
C HIS A 338 7.66 20.57 -29.79
N TYR A 339 7.20 21.77 -30.35
CA TYR A 339 6.85 23.25 -30.10
C TYR A 339 6.10 24.03 -31.32
N PRO A 340 5.62 25.35 -31.27
CA PRO A 340 4.58 26.03 -32.19
C PRO A 340 4.83 27.43 -32.96
N LEU A 341 3.78 28.16 -33.54
CA LEU A 341 3.80 29.26 -34.63
C LEU A 341 2.79 30.54 -34.58
N PRO A 342 2.51 31.44 -35.63
CA PRO A 342 1.77 32.80 -35.62
C PRO A 342 0.58 33.21 -36.67
N ILE A 343 0.14 34.52 -36.83
CA ILE A 343 -1.30 35.11 -36.96
C ILE A 343 -1.79 36.02 -38.18
N SER A 344 -3.12 36.38 -38.31
CA SER A 344 -3.82 37.31 -39.30
C SER A 344 -5.18 38.01 -38.84
N HIS A 345 -5.72 39.07 -39.53
CA HIS A 345 -6.99 39.85 -39.23
C HIS A 345 -7.68 40.56 -40.48
N ARG A 346 -8.89 41.22 -40.37
CA ARG A 346 -9.65 42.05 -41.41
C ARG A 346 -10.77 43.04 -40.89
N TYR A 347 -11.26 43.97 -41.75
CA TYR A 347 -12.35 44.99 -41.52
C TYR A 347 -13.55 44.92 -42.51
N TYR A 348 -14.73 45.49 -42.16
CA TYR A 348 -16.01 45.29 -42.91
C TYR A 348 -16.74 46.53 -43.51
N GLN A 349 -16.88 47.66 -42.81
CA GLN A 349 -17.48 48.91 -43.36
C GLN A 349 -16.81 50.17 -42.78
N PRO A 350 -16.61 51.24 -43.58
CA PRO A 350 -16.11 52.53 -43.11
C PRO A 350 -17.23 53.42 -42.53
N GLY A 351 -16.95 54.12 -41.43
CA GLY A 351 -17.86 55.08 -40.79
C GLY A 351 -17.13 56.04 -39.86
N ASP A 352 -17.74 57.18 -39.52
CA ASP A 352 -17.10 58.25 -38.72
C ASP A 352 -16.73 57.84 -37.28
N LEU A 353 -17.36 56.79 -36.75
CA LEU A 353 -17.18 56.23 -35.41
C LEU A 353 -17.33 54.71 -35.48
N THR A 354 -16.40 53.97 -34.89
CA THR A 354 -16.38 52.49 -34.92
C THR A 354 -16.66 51.92 -33.53
N ILE A 355 -17.71 51.09 -33.39
CA ILE A 355 -17.82 50.14 -32.29
C ILE A 355 -17.29 48.81 -32.82
N ALA A 356 -16.28 48.27 -32.16
CA ALA A 356 -15.64 47.02 -32.59
C ALA A 356 -16.11 45.83 -31.75
N GLY A 357 -16.13 44.65 -32.36
CA GLY A 357 -16.26 43.37 -31.65
C GLY A 357 -15.01 42.54 -31.88
N ILE A 358 -14.44 41.97 -30.82
CA ILE A 358 -13.42 40.92 -30.93
C ILE A 358 -13.99 39.66 -30.30
N ILE A 359 -14.03 38.59 -31.09
CA ILE A 359 -14.42 37.24 -30.70
C ILE A 359 -13.32 36.26 -31.13
N SER A 360 -13.22 35.13 -30.44
CA SER A 360 -12.38 34.01 -30.87
C SER A 360 -13.16 32.70 -30.78
N GLN A 361 -13.18 31.95 -31.87
CA GLN A 361 -13.71 30.59 -31.98
C GLN A 361 -12.92 29.81 -33.04
N VAL A 362 -11.90 29.07 -32.62
CA VAL A 362 -11.15 28.12 -33.46
C VAL A 362 -10.83 26.88 -32.62
N PHE A 363 -11.00 25.69 -33.21
CA PHE A 363 -10.57 24.42 -32.63
C PHE A 363 -9.77 23.66 -33.68
N THR A 364 -8.49 23.40 -33.42
CA THR A 364 -7.56 22.73 -34.35
C THR A 364 -6.81 21.62 -33.64
N PHE A 365 -7.14 20.37 -33.98
CA PHE A 365 -6.47 19.17 -33.48
C PHE A 365 -5.14 18.97 -34.21
N SER A 366 -4.04 18.72 -33.48
CA SER A 366 -2.72 18.43 -34.06
C SER A 366 -1.91 17.46 -33.20
N ASP A 367 -1.40 16.40 -33.81
CA ASP A 367 -0.41 15.51 -33.20
C ASP A 367 1.00 16.13 -33.16
N PRO A 368 1.89 15.70 -32.24
CA PRO A 368 3.25 16.22 -32.16
C PRO A 368 4.06 15.87 -33.42
N LEU A 369 4.62 16.89 -34.07
CA LEU A 369 5.43 16.76 -35.29
C LEU A 369 6.72 15.97 -35.04
N THR A 370 6.71 14.67 -35.33
CA THR A 370 7.93 13.85 -35.37
C THR A 370 8.68 14.11 -36.69
N PHE A 371 9.93 14.59 -36.61
CA PHE A 371 10.81 14.86 -37.76
C PHE A 371 11.35 13.59 -38.46
N ASN A 372 10.52 12.56 -38.59
CA ASN A 372 10.88 11.28 -39.20
C ASN A 372 10.90 11.32 -40.74
N GLN A 373 10.31 12.35 -41.35
CA GLN A 373 10.37 12.67 -42.78
C GLN A 373 10.41 14.20 -42.98
N HIS A 374 10.78 14.66 -44.18
CA HIS A 374 10.69 16.09 -44.53
C HIS A 374 9.21 16.53 -44.67
N PRO A 375 8.81 17.68 -44.09
CA PRO A 375 7.48 18.24 -44.31
C PRO A 375 7.25 18.61 -45.77
N SER A 376 6.09 18.29 -46.33
CA SER A 376 5.66 18.82 -47.62
C SER A 376 5.25 20.29 -47.49
N HIS A 377 5.49 21.09 -48.53
CA HIS A 377 5.13 22.51 -48.56
C HIS A 377 3.61 22.78 -48.46
N SER A 378 2.77 21.75 -48.63
CA SER A 378 1.31 21.81 -48.59
C SER A 378 0.70 21.89 -47.19
N LEU A 379 1.43 21.50 -46.13
CA LEU A 379 0.86 21.40 -44.77
C LEU A 379 0.69 22.76 -44.06
N LEU A 380 1.01 23.88 -44.73
CA LEU A 380 1.09 25.21 -44.13
C LEU A 380 -0.18 26.07 -44.28
N ASP A 381 -1.11 25.72 -45.18
CA ASP A 381 -2.30 26.54 -45.47
C ASP A 381 -3.55 26.15 -44.64
N ASP A 382 -3.65 24.90 -44.16
CA ASP A 382 -4.92 24.36 -43.59
C ASP A 382 -5.06 24.39 -42.05
N ILE A 383 -4.00 24.64 -41.27
CA ILE A 383 -4.06 24.56 -39.79
C ILE A 383 -3.66 25.89 -39.13
N GLY A 384 -4.63 26.80 -39.03
CA GLY A 384 -4.51 28.04 -38.25
C GLY A 384 -4.62 27.79 -36.74
N HIS A 385 -3.49 27.64 -36.04
CA HIS A 385 -3.44 27.48 -34.58
C HIS A 385 -3.79 28.77 -33.81
N PHE A 386 -5.02 28.98 -33.34
CA PHE A 386 -5.30 30.16 -32.50
C PHE A 386 -4.93 29.93 -31.02
N VAL A 387 -3.85 30.56 -30.54
CA VAL A 387 -3.54 30.66 -29.10
C VAL A 387 -4.23 31.91 -28.53
N ALA A 388 -4.82 31.88 -27.33
CA ALA A 388 -5.54 33.03 -26.79
C ALA A 388 -4.71 34.34 -26.72
N SER A 389 -3.39 34.23 -26.55
CA SER A 389 -2.44 35.36 -26.60
C SER A 389 -2.41 36.09 -27.96
N TRP A 390 -2.91 35.48 -29.04
CA TRP A 390 -3.03 36.11 -30.36
C TRP A 390 -4.04 37.27 -30.37
N THR A 391 -4.95 37.29 -29.40
CA THR A 391 -5.86 38.41 -29.14
C THR A 391 -5.10 39.72 -28.87
N TYR A 392 -3.86 39.67 -28.38
CA TYR A 392 -2.99 40.86 -28.28
C TYR A 392 -2.74 41.50 -29.65
N LEU A 393 -2.45 40.71 -30.69
CA LEU A 393 -2.21 41.25 -32.02
C LEU A 393 -3.49 41.84 -32.61
N ALA A 394 -4.62 41.13 -32.52
CA ALA A 394 -5.91 41.63 -32.98
C ALA A 394 -6.32 42.95 -32.28
N SER A 395 -6.07 43.05 -30.97
CA SER A 395 -6.33 44.27 -30.18
C SER A 395 -5.41 45.43 -30.57
N LEU A 396 -4.16 45.15 -30.95
CA LEU A 396 -3.22 46.16 -31.45
C LEU A 396 -3.51 46.55 -32.91
N GLU A 397 -3.96 45.64 -33.77
CA GLU A 397 -4.30 45.94 -35.16
C GLU A 397 -5.53 46.84 -35.24
N LEU A 398 -6.53 46.62 -34.38
CA LEU A 398 -7.71 47.47 -34.19
C LEU A 398 -7.39 48.93 -33.78
N LEU A 399 -6.15 49.17 -33.33
CA LEU A 399 -5.63 50.49 -32.93
C LEU A 399 -4.59 51.04 -33.93
N SER A 400 -4.30 50.28 -35.00
CA SER A 400 -3.34 50.63 -36.05
C SER A 400 -4.04 51.16 -37.32
N THR A 401 -3.26 51.52 -38.35
CA THR A 401 -3.81 51.97 -39.64
C THR A 401 -4.20 50.80 -40.55
N TRP A 402 -5.37 50.91 -41.19
CA TRP A 402 -6.05 49.94 -42.08
C TRP A 402 -5.20 49.22 -43.15
N THR A 403 -3.97 49.67 -43.44
CA THR A 403 -3.09 49.10 -44.48
C THR A 403 -1.74 48.60 -43.97
N ASN A 404 -1.33 48.93 -42.73
CA ASN A 404 -0.02 48.55 -42.18
C ASN A 404 -0.08 48.46 -40.64
N PHE A 405 0.29 47.30 -40.11
CA PHE A 405 0.49 47.10 -38.68
C PHE A 405 1.80 47.77 -38.21
N ILE A 406 1.69 48.98 -37.67
CA ILE A 406 2.80 49.68 -37.01
C ILE A 406 2.38 49.92 -35.54
N PRO A 407 2.97 49.20 -34.57
CA PRO A 407 2.65 49.37 -33.16
C PRO A 407 2.79 50.84 -32.71
N ASN A 408 1.74 51.35 -32.06
CA ASN A 408 1.70 52.70 -31.48
C ASN A 408 1.87 53.87 -32.48
N TYR A 409 1.57 53.66 -33.78
CA TYR A 409 1.63 54.72 -34.81
C TYR A 409 0.35 54.75 -35.66
N LYS A 410 -0.40 55.86 -35.58
CA LYS A 410 -1.65 56.07 -36.34
C LYS A 410 -1.56 57.34 -37.18
N CYS A 411 -1.49 57.18 -38.50
CA CYS A 411 -1.30 58.29 -39.44
C CYS A 411 -2.60 58.83 -40.07
N ASP A 412 -3.64 57.99 -40.18
CA ASP A 412 -4.96 58.34 -40.75
C ASP A 412 -5.99 58.69 -39.67
N SER A 413 -6.84 59.67 -39.95
CA SER A 413 -7.88 60.18 -39.05
C SER A 413 -9.27 59.55 -39.23
N LYS A 414 -9.39 58.53 -40.09
CA LYS A 414 -10.68 58.00 -40.58
C LYS A 414 -11.35 57.03 -39.60
N ASP A 415 -10.61 56.08 -39.04
CA ASP A 415 -11.19 54.95 -38.30
C ASP A 415 -10.98 55.12 -36.80
N ASN A 416 -12.00 55.60 -36.07
CA ASN A 416 -11.90 55.85 -34.63
C ASN A 416 -12.73 54.84 -33.84
N THR A 417 -12.06 53.80 -33.32
CA THR A 417 -12.61 52.85 -32.35
C THR A 417 -12.99 53.56 -31.05
N VAL A 418 -14.28 53.59 -30.72
CA VAL A 418 -14.83 54.37 -29.60
C VAL A 418 -15.17 53.52 -28.38
N ALA A 419 -15.53 52.26 -28.61
CA ALA A 419 -15.74 51.23 -27.61
C ALA A 419 -15.51 49.84 -28.25
N VAL A 420 -15.17 48.84 -27.44
CA VAL A 420 -15.00 47.46 -27.91
C VAL A 420 -15.86 46.50 -27.10
N ILE A 421 -16.62 45.64 -27.78
CA ILE A 421 -17.36 44.54 -27.16
C ILE A 421 -16.47 43.29 -27.21
N GLY A 422 -16.29 42.63 -26.06
CA GLY A 422 -15.40 41.47 -25.91
C GLY A 422 -16.04 40.29 -25.20
N GLY A 423 -15.66 39.08 -25.61
CA GLY A 423 -16.16 37.84 -25.06
C GLY A 423 -16.26 36.73 -26.11
N PRO A 424 -16.96 35.62 -25.79
CA PRO A 424 -17.53 35.29 -24.49
C PRO A 424 -16.50 34.79 -23.46
N ASN A 425 -15.29 34.44 -23.92
CA ASN A 425 -14.23 33.82 -23.13
C ASN A 425 -13.44 34.84 -22.29
N SER A 426 -13.09 34.45 -21.06
CA SER A 426 -12.37 35.30 -20.10
C SER A 426 -10.92 35.65 -20.52
N ASP A 427 -10.13 34.71 -21.02
CA ASP A 427 -8.75 34.97 -21.49
C ASP A 427 -8.71 36.03 -22.60
N VAL A 428 -9.57 35.86 -23.62
CA VAL A 428 -9.76 36.82 -24.72
C VAL A 428 -10.04 38.21 -24.15
N THR A 429 -10.95 38.27 -23.19
CA THR A 429 -11.39 39.51 -22.54
C THR A 429 -10.28 40.16 -21.70
N SER A 430 -9.39 39.37 -21.08
CA SER A 430 -8.21 39.82 -20.32
C SER A 430 -7.12 40.44 -21.20
N PHE A 431 -6.77 39.77 -22.31
CA PHE A 431 -5.76 40.25 -23.24
C PHE A 431 -6.20 41.51 -23.98
N MET A 432 -7.50 41.62 -24.29
CA MET A 432 -8.10 42.87 -24.77
C MET A 432 -7.97 44.00 -23.74
N ALA A 433 -8.39 43.77 -22.49
CA ALA A 433 -8.38 44.80 -21.44
C ALA A 433 -6.98 45.35 -21.16
N THR A 434 -5.96 44.48 -21.22
CA THR A 434 -4.55 44.85 -21.05
C THR A 434 -4.05 45.82 -22.13
N ILE A 435 -4.57 45.76 -23.36
CA ILE A 435 -4.23 46.71 -24.42
C ILE A 435 -5.15 47.94 -24.40
N LEU A 436 -6.46 47.74 -24.37
CA LEU A 436 -7.45 48.80 -24.55
C LEU A 436 -7.39 49.85 -23.42
N SER A 437 -7.05 49.44 -22.20
CA SER A 437 -6.81 50.34 -21.06
C SER A 437 -5.66 51.33 -21.27
N ILE A 438 -4.55 50.89 -21.88
CA ILE A 438 -3.39 51.74 -22.20
C ILE A 438 -3.80 52.88 -23.15
N TYR A 439 -4.64 52.56 -24.13
CA TYR A 439 -5.20 53.53 -25.09
C TYR A 439 -6.51 54.19 -24.60
N LYS A 440 -6.96 53.88 -23.38
CA LYS A 440 -8.16 54.43 -22.73
C LYS A 440 -9.46 54.21 -23.51
N VAL A 441 -9.56 53.10 -24.24
CA VAL A 441 -10.75 52.70 -24.97
C VAL A 441 -11.64 51.85 -24.05
N PRO A 442 -12.92 52.21 -23.82
CA PRO A 442 -13.80 51.43 -22.97
C PRO A 442 -14.18 50.07 -23.57
N GLN A 443 -14.25 49.05 -22.72
CA GLN A 443 -14.58 47.68 -23.07
C GLN A 443 -15.89 47.23 -22.39
N LEU A 444 -16.73 46.51 -23.15
CA LEU A 444 -18.00 45.93 -22.71
C LEU A 444 -17.92 44.40 -22.80
N GLY A 445 -17.91 43.72 -21.65
CA GLY A 445 -17.83 42.26 -21.56
C GLY A 445 -19.21 41.60 -21.47
N TYR A 446 -19.47 40.55 -22.27
CA TYR A 446 -20.79 39.89 -22.35
C TYR A 446 -20.79 38.38 -22.01
N GLY A 447 -19.67 37.85 -21.52
CA GLY A 447 -19.51 36.46 -21.09
C GLY A 447 -18.82 36.36 -19.74
N SER A 448 -17.78 35.54 -19.65
CA SER A 448 -16.97 35.39 -18.44
C SER A 448 -16.15 36.65 -18.12
N SER A 449 -16.03 36.97 -16.83
CA SER A 449 -15.08 37.99 -16.36
C SER A 449 -13.66 37.44 -16.37
N PRO A 450 -12.65 38.14 -16.92
CA PRO A 450 -11.26 37.88 -16.59
C PRO A 450 -10.98 38.26 -15.14
N VAL A 451 -9.82 37.81 -14.66
CA VAL A 451 -9.20 38.36 -13.46
C VAL A 451 -8.42 39.63 -13.86
N ILE A 452 -8.96 40.79 -13.49
CA ILE A 452 -8.25 42.06 -13.65
C ILE A 452 -7.40 42.30 -12.39
N HIS A 453 -6.07 42.34 -12.54
CA HIS A 453 -5.14 42.57 -11.43
C HIS A 453 -4.82 44.05 -11.18
N ASP A 454 -4.91 44.90 -12.20
CA ASP A 454 -4.64 46.33 -12.10
C ASP A 454 -5.96 47.12 -12.02
N PRO A 455 -6.23 47.85 -10.91
CA PRO A 455 -7.37 48.75 -10.80
C PRO A 455 -7.48 49.77 -11.94
N SER A 456 -6.38 50.16 -12.60
CA SER A 456 -6.41 51.09 -13.72
C SER A 456 -7.09 50.51 -14.98
N GLN A 457 -7.00 49.18 -15.16
CA GLN A 457 -7.69 48.45 -16.22
C GLN A 457 -9.19 48.32 -15.91
N GLN A 458 -9.52 48.06 -14.64
CA GLN A 458 -10.91 47.90 -14.19
C GLN A 458 -11.76 49.17 -14.43
N VAL A 459 -11.15 50.37 -14.39
CA VAL A 459 -11.82 51.63 -14.76
C VAL A 459 -12.52 51.47 -16.11
N PHE A 460 -11.77 51.17 -17.17
CA PHE A 460 -12.30 51.16 -18.54
C PHE A 460 -13.18 49.94 -18.88
N PHE A 461 -13.60 49.13 -17.91
CA PHE A 461 -14.33 47.88 -18.13
C PHE A 461 -15.74 47.87 -17.53
N GLN A 462 -16.77 47.64 -18.35
CA GLN A 462 -18.17 47.48 -17.94
C GLN A 462 -18.74 46.10 -18.31
N TRP A 463 -19.54 45.50 -17.43
CA TRP A 463 -20.06 44.13 -17.53
C TRP A 463 -21.53 44.10 -17.92
N MET A 464 -21.83 43.46 -19.05
CA MET A 464 -23.19 43.09 -19.48
C MET A 464 -23.66 41.77 -18.84
N PHE A 465 -23.01 41.34 -17.76
CA PHE A 465 -23.28 40.11 -17.03
C PHE A 465 -23.56 40.46 -15.55
N PRO A 466 -24.52 39.81 -14.86
CA PRO A 466 -24.84 40.13 -13.46
C PRO A 466 -23.76 39.70 -12.47
N ASN A 467 -23.89 40.09 -11.20
CA ASN A 467 -22.92 39.73 -10.17
C ASN A 467 -22.87 38.20 -9.97
N ARG A 468 -21.76 37.58 -10.40
CA ARG A 468 -21.54 36.13 -10.40
C ARG A 468 -21.86 35.45 -9.06
N ASN A 469 -21.67 36.13 -7.92
CA ASN A 469 -21.85 35.54 -6.60
C ASN A 469 -23.33 35.17 -6.34
N GLN A 470 -24.27 35.87 -6.98
CA GLN A 470 -25.70 35.58 -6.90
C GLN A 470 -26.04 34.23 -7.56
N GLN A 471 -25.35 33.85 -8.65
CA GLN A 471 -25.56 32.54 -9.28
C GLN A 471 -25.23 31.41 -8.30
N TYR A 472 -24.11 31.50 -7.57
CA TYR A 472 -23.69 30.48 -6.62
C TYR A 472 -24.60 30.38 -5.39
N VAL A 473 -25.19 31.49 -4.93
CA VAL A 473 -26.20 31.50 -3.86
C VAL A 473 -27.48 30.79 -4.30
N GLY A 474 -28.02 31.15 -5.48
CA GLY A 474 -29.21 30.47 -6.04
C GLY A 474 -28.95 28.99 -6.34
N MET A 475 -27.74 28.63 -6.76
CA MET A 475 -27.32 27.24 -6.95
C MET A 475 -27.31 26.45 -5.64
N LEU A 476 -26.73 27.00 -4.56
CA LEU A 476 -26.73 26.36 -3.25
C LEU A 476 -28.17 26.18 -2.70
N GLN A 477 -29.03 27.19 -2.89
CA GLN A 477 -30.46 27.09 -2.54
C GLN A 477 -31.18 25.97 -3.31
N LEU A 478 -30.86 25.78 -4.60
CA LEU A 478 -31.43 24.70 -5.42
C LEU A 478 -30.98 23.29 -4.98
N LEU A 479 -29.72 23.12 -4.59
CA LEU A 479 -29.23 21.84 -4.03
C LEU A 479 -29.93 21.48 -2.71
N LEU A 480 -30.09 22.48 -1.83
CA LEU A 480 -30.72 22.30 -0.52
C LEU A 480 -32.23 22.01 -0.64
N LEU A 481 -32.92 22.65 -1.60
CA LEU A 481 -34.33 22.40 -1.90
C LEU A 481 -34.62 20.92 -2.21
N PHE A 482 -33.72 20.24 -2.93
CA PHE A 482 -33.85 18.83 -3.29
C PHE A 482 -33.13 17.86 -2.33
N THR A 483 -32.56 18.36 -1.22
CA THR A 483 -31.75 17.60 -0.25
C THR A 483 -30.54 16.87 -0.86
N TRP A 484 -29.97 17.43 -1.93
CA TRP A 484 -28.82 16.86 -2.66
C TRP A 484 -27.50 17.18 -1.95
N THR A 485 -27.14 16.36 -0.95
CA THR A 485 -25.91 16.56 -0.16
C THR A 485 -24.67 15.90 -0.77
N TRP A 486 -24.80 15.03 -1.78
CA TRP A 486 -23.67 14.31 -2.39
C TRP A 486 -23.57 14.57 -3.89
N ILE A 487 -22.69 15.48 -4.29
CA ILE A 487 -22.55 15.91 -5.69
C ILE A 487 -21.13 15.70 -6.23
N GLY A 488 -20.95 15.88 -7.53
CA GLY A 488 -19.64 15.95 -8.18
C GLY A 488 -19.44 17.34 -8.77
N VAL A 489 -18.20 17.83 -8.80
CA VAL A 489 -17.85 19.12 -9.42
C VAL A 489 -16.81 18.92 -10.52
N ILE A 490 -17.05 19.60 -11.64
CA ILE A 490 -16.10 19.76 -12.75
C ILE A 490 -15.93 21.26 -12.95
N PHE A 491 -14.68 21.75 -13.04
CA PHE A 491 -14.38 23.15 -13.28
C PHE A 491 -13.28 23.31 -14.33
N ILE A 492 -13.28 24.36 -15.16
CA ILE A 492 -12.13 24.64 -16.03
C ILE A 492 -10.93 25.02 -15.15
N GLU A 493 -9.73 24.52 -15.47
CA GLU A 493 -8.47 24.88 -14.80
C GLU A 493 -7.94 26.26 -15.24
N ASP A 494 -8.81 27.28 -15.12
CA ASP A 494 -8.50 28.70 -15.33
C ASP A 494 -8.58 29.47 -14.00
N GLU A 495 -8.18 30.75 -13.98
CA GLU A 495 -8.19 31.55 -12.74
C GLU A 495 -9.60 31.77 -12.16
N ASN A 496 -10.67 31.68 -12.96
CA ASN A 496 -12.04 31.78 -12.47
C ASN A 496 -12.50 30.47 -11.83
N GLY A 497 -12.19 29.33 -12.43
CA GLY A 497 -12.44 28.00 -11.86
C GLY A 497 -11.67 27.79 -10.56
N LEU A 498 -10.39 28.14 -10.52
CA LEU A 498 -9.59 28.14 -9.29
C LEU A 498 -10.20 29.06 -8.22
N ARG A 499 -10.60 30.30 -8.58
CA ARG A 499 -11.29 31.20 -7.65
C ARG A 499 -12.64 30.67 -7.17
N PHE A 500 -13.39 29.95 -7.99
CA PHE A 500 -14.63 29.28 -7.61
C PHE A 500 -14.37 28.15 -6.59
N VAL A 501 -13.36 27.30 -6.84
CA VAL A 501 -12.95 26.24 -5.90
C VAL A 501 -12.44 26.82 -4.58
N GLN A 502 -11.69 27.92 -4.61
CA GLN A 502 -11.18 28.58 -3.40
C GLN A 502 -12.25 29.31 -2.58
N ASN A 503 -13.18 30.02 -3.23
CA ASN A 503 -14.08 30.96 -2.54
C ASN A 503 -15.51 30.44 -2.35
N GLU A 504 -16.01 29.60 -3.25
CA GLU A 504 -17.43 29.21 -3.27
C GLU A 504 -17.66 27.79 -2.74
N ILE A 505 -16.84 26.81 -3.15
CA ILE A 505 -16.92 25.43 -2.64
C ILE A 505 -16.90 25.33 -1.09
N PRO A 506 -16.10 26.13 -0.34
CA PRO A 506 -16.18 26.15 1.12
C PRO A 506 -17.54 26.59 1.67
N LYS A 507 -18.24 27.51 0.98
CA LYS A 507 -19.60 27.95 1.37
C LYS A 507 -20.63 26.84 1.14
N PHE A 508 -20.49 26.08 0.05
CA PHE A 508 -21.33 24.90 -0.21
C PHE A 508 -21.09 23.84 0.87
N SER A 509 -19.84 23.61 1.29
CA SER A 509 -19.51 22.70 2.40
C SER A 509 -20.09 23.17 3.74
N GLN A 510 -20.02 24.48 4.04
CA GLN A 510 -20.67 25.07 5.21
C GLN A 510 -22.20 24.98 5.15
N GLY A 511 -22.79 24.97 3.95
CA GLY A 511 -24.20 24.68 3.71
C GLY A 511 -24.60 23.20 3.85
N GLY A 512 -23.66 22.29 4.11
CA GLY A 512 -23.92 20.86 4.27
C GLY A 512 -23.74 20.01 2.99
N ILE A 513 -23.19 20.58 1.91
CA ILE A 513 -22.93 19.87 0.65
C ILE A 513 -21.55 19.19 0.69
N CYS A 514 -21.49 17.96 0.19
CA CYS A 514 -20.27 17.18 0.02
C CYS A 514 -20.00 16.86 -1.44
N PHE A 515 -18.74 16.52 -1.71
CA PHE A 515 -18.22 16.28 -3.05
C PHE A 515 -17.55 14.90 -3.16
N ASP A 516 -17.97 14.09 -4.13
CA ASP A 516 -17.31 12.80 -4.46
C ASP A 516 -15.97 13.03 -5.15
N PHE A 517 -15.96 14.04 -6.03
CA PHE A 517 -14.81 14.54 -6.79
C PHE A 517 -15.00 16.06 -7.05
N ILE A 518 -13.88 16.78 -7.14
CA ILE A 518 -13.79 18.18 -7.59
C ILE A 518 -12.59 18.21 -8.53
N GLU A 519 -12.81 18.10 -9.83
CA GLU A 519 -11.73 17.82 -10.79
C GLU A 519 -11.65 18.89 -11.89
N PRO A 520 -10.43 19.27 -12.31
CA PRO A 520 -10.24 20.15 -13.45
C PRO A 520 -10.68 19.46 -14.75
N LEU A 521 -11.37 20.20 -15.60
CA LEU A 521 -11.58 19.83 -16.99
C LEU A 521 -10.33 20.21 -17.79
N PRO A 522 -9.67 19.26 -18.49
CA PRO A 522 -8.50 19.56 -19.31
C PRO A 522 -8.82 20.60 -20.37
N THR A 523 -8.10 21.71 -20.33
CA THR A 523 -8.29 22.86 -21.23
C THR A 523 -8.11 22.47 -22.70
N LEU A 524 -8.95 23.02 -23.58
CA LEU A 524 -8.91 22.81 -25.05
C LEU A 524 -7.67 23.42 -25.75
N TYR A 525 -6.65 23.86 -25.01
CA TYR A 525 -5.44 24.49 -25.55
C TYR A 525 -4.28 23.49 -25.60
N PHE A 526 -3.92 23.10 -26.83
CA PHE A 526 -2.95 22.05 -27.13
C PHE A 526 -1.51 22.40 -26.70
N LYS A 527 -1.12 21.98 -25.48
CA LYS A 527 0.29 21.86 -25.05
C LYS A 527 0.84 20.43 -25.14
N THR A 528 -0.04 19.43 -25.14
CA THR A 528 0.28 18.01 -24.90
C THR A 528 -0.14 17.08 -26.06
N GLY A 529 -0.59 17.65 -27.19
CA GLY A 529 -1.06 16.88 -28.34
C GLY A 529 -2.46 16.29 -28.16
N VAL A 530 -3.02 15.75 -29.25
CA VAL A 530 -4.40 15.25 -29.29
C VAL A 530 -4.57 14.00 -28.42
N HIS A 531 -3.59 13.09 -28.39
CA HIS A 531 -3.67 11.84 -27.64
C HIS A 531 -3.79 12.05 -26.12
N GLU A 532 -2.90 12.84 -25.51
CA GLU A 532 -2.92 13.10 -24.06
C GLU A 532 -4.17 13.90 -23.63
N MET A 533 -4.67 14.80 -24.49
CA MET A 533 -5.94 15.49 -24.28
C MET A 533 -7.12 14.51 -24.29
N ILE A 534 -7.16 13.60 -25.27
CA ILE A 534 -8.19 12.56 -25.39
C ILE A 534 -8.13 11.59 -24.19
N GLU A 535 -6.94 11.15 -23.77
CA GLU A 535 -6.75 10.34 -22.56
C GLU A 535 -7.26 11.06 -21.31
N SER A 536 -6.93 12.34 -21.15
CA SER A 536 -7.39 13.17 -20.02
C SER A 536 -8.90 13.38 -20.04
N TRP A 537 -9.51 13.54 -21.23
CA TRP A 537 -10.96 13.61 -21.40
C TRP A 537 -11.63 12.26 -21.09
N PHE A 538 -11.07 11.13 -21.53
CA PHE A 538 -11.52 9.80 -21.16
C PHE A 538 -11.39 9.53 -19.65
N LYS A 539 -10.34 10.05 -18.99
CA LYS A 539 -10.14 9.94 -17.53
C LYS A 539 -11.29 10.62 -16.78
N VAL A 540 -11.65 11.86 -17.15
CA VAL A 540 -12.78 12.59 -16.56
C VAL A 540 -14.12 11.90 -16.87
N TYR A 541 -14.32 11.40 -18.09
CA TYR A 541 -15.50 10.59 -18.44
C TYR A 541 -15.62 9.33 -17.57
N LYS A 542 -14.53 8.55 -17.47
CA LYS A 542 -14.47 7.30 -16.69
C LYS A 542 -14.67 7.56 -15.19
N LEU A 543 -14.25 8.70 -14.67
CA LEU A 543 -14.58 9.15 -13.31
C LEU A 543 -16.09 9.39 -13.14
N ILE A 544 -16.70 10.21 -14.01
CA ILE A 544 -18.12 10.55 -13.90
C ILE A 544 -19.01 9.31 -14.02
N ILE A 545 -18.67 8.36 -14.90
CA ILE A 545 -19.42 7.11 -15.07
C ILE A 545 -19.30 6.17 -13.87
N ASN A 546 -18.16 6.15 -13.18
CA ASN A 546 -17.95 5.30 -12.00
C ASN A 546 -18.38 5.95 -10.68
N SER A 547 -18.54 7.27 -10.62
CA SER A 547 -19.07 7.99 -9.45
C SER A 547 -20.51 7.57 -9.10
N THR A 548 -20.82 7.49 -7.79
CA THR A 548 -22.17 7.17 -7.30
C THR A 548 -23.14 8.36 -7.38
N VAL A 549 -22.59 9.56 -7.46
CA VAL A 549 -23.26 10.86 -7.65
C VAL A 549 -24.38 10.81 -8.71
N CYS A 550 -25.55 11.39 -8.43
CA CYS A 550 -26.58 11.65 -9.45
C CYS A 550 -26.56 13.10 -9.97
N VAL A 551 -25.88 14.04 -9.30
CA VAL A 551 -25.89 15.48 -9.62
C VAL A 551 -24.46 15.99 -9.83
N VAL A 552 -24.15 16.45 -11.04
CA VAL A 552 -22.82 16.97 -11.41
C VAL A 552 -22.92 18.46 -11.72
N PHE A 553 -22.29 19.28 -10.89
CA PHE A 553 -22.16 20.72 -11.08
C PHE A 553 -20.95 21.00 -11.96
N ILE A 554 -21.19 21.66 -13.10
CA ILE A 554 -20.16 22.08 -14.05
C ILE A 554 -20.03 23.60 -13.97
N HIS A 555 -18.81 24.03 -13.64
CA HIS A 555 -18.37 25.42 -13.69
C HIS A 555 -17.51 25.62 -14.95
N GLY A 556 -17.97 26.46 -15.87
CA GLY A 556 -17.19 26.78 -17.06
C GLY A 556 -17.86 27.75 -18.02
N GLU A 557 -17.21 27.88 -19.17
CA GLU A 557 -17.63 28.72 -20.28
C GLU A 557 -18.33 27.92 -21.40
N ILE A 558 -18.89 28.65 -22.35
CA ILE A 558 -19.56 28.17 -23.59
C ILE A 558 -18.90 26.95 -24.27
N HIS A 559 -17.57 26.88 -24.30
CA HIS A 559 -16.83 25.80 -24.97
C HIS A 559 -16.97 24.44 -24.27
N VAL A 560 -17.29 24.40 -22.98
CA VAL A 560 -17.44 23.14 -22.20
C VAL A 560 -18.62 22.30 -22.66
N THR A 561 -19.63 22.90 -23.30
CA THR A 561 -20.75 22.14 -23.88
C THR A 561 -20.28 21.15 -24.95
N ILE A 562 -19.16 21.43 -25.65
CA ILE A 562 -18.57 20.54 -26.66
C ILE A 562 -18.06 19.25 -26.01
N PHE A 563 -17.42 19.34 -24.83
CA PHE A 563 -16.97 18.16 -24.07
C PHE A 563 -18.13 17.22 -23.74
N LEU A 564 -19.23 17.76 -23.22
CA LEU A 564 -20.41 16.98 -22.83
C LEU A 564 -21.11 16.34 -24.04
N ARG A 565 -21.08 17.00 -25.20
CA ARG A 565 -21.60 16.43 -26.46
C ARG A 565 -20.72 15.32 -27.06
N MET A 566 -19.48 15.12 -26.59
CA MET A 566 -18.68 13.94 -26.96
C MET A 566 -19.06 12.68 -26.20
N PHE A 567 -19.69 12.79 -25.03
CA PHE A 567 -19.93 11.66 -24.14
C PHE A 567 -20.77 10.52 -24.74
N PRO A 568 -21.83 10.76 -25.55
CA PRO A 568 -22.54 9.67 -26.22
C PRO A 568 -21.63 8.89 -27.17
N ARG A 569 -20.86 9.59 -28.00
CA ARG A 569 -19.91 8.99 -28.96
C ARG A 569 -18.76 8.26 -28.27
N ILE A 570 -18.32 8.75 -27.12
CA ILE A 570 -17.37 8.05 -26.24
C ILE A 570 -17.99 6.78 -25.65
N SER A 571 -19.26 6.82 -25.23
CA SER A 571 -20.01 5.65 -24.74
C SER A 571 -20.19 4.56 -25.80
N GLU A 572 -20.34 4.94 -27.06
CA GLU A 572 -20.47 4.05 -28.22
C GLU A 572 -19.14 3.38 -28.60
N ILE A 573 -18.01 4.07 -28.42
CA ILE A 573 -16.67 3.53 -28.74
C ILE A 573 -16.15 2.57 -27.67
N GLU A 574 -16.48 2.82 -26.40
CA GLU A 574 -15.92 2.10 -25.24
C GLU A 574 -16.85 1.04 -24.63
N ASP A 575 -18.04 0.79 -25.20
CA ASP A 575 -19.09 -0.08 -24.64
C ASP A 575 -19.39 0.17 -23.14
N LEU A 576 -19.21 1.43 -22.70
CA LEU A 576 -19.23 1.86 -21.30
C LEU A 576 -20.42 2.79 -21.02
N PRO A 577 -21.66 2.26 -20.92
CA PRO A 577 -22.83 3.06 -20.59
C PRO A 577 -22.79 3.56 -19.14
N MET A 578 -23.36 4.74 -18.90
CA MET A 578 -23.56 5.26 -17.54
C MET A 578 -24.31 4.26 -16.67
N LYS A 579 -23.79 4.02 -15.45
CA LYS A 579 -24.41 3.13 -14.45
C LYS A 579 -25.63 3.79 -13.81
N THR A 580 -25.46 5.02 -13.33
CA THR A 580 -26.51 5.86 -12.75
C THR A 580 -26.89 6.99 -13.72
N GLY A 581 -28.14 7.44 -13.70
CA GLY A 581 -28.51 8.70 -14.36
C GLY A 581 -27.74 9.88 -13.76
N LYS A 582 -27.47 10.92 -14.56
CA LYS A 582 -26.80 12.15 -14.13
C LYS A 582 -27.67 13.35 -14.47
N VAL A 583 -27.86 14.25 -13.52
CA VAL A 583 -28.40 15.61 -13.71
C VAL A 583 -27.20 16.55 -13.78
N TRP A 584 -27.13 17.37 -14.82
CA TRP A 584 -26.11 18.40 -14.95
C TRP A 584 -26.64 19.73 -14.44
N MET A 585 -25.80 20.45 -13.71
CA MET A 585 -26.09 21.78 -13.20
C MET A 585 -25.02 22.74 -13.72
N MET A 586 -25.41 23.81 -14.41
CA MET A 586 -24.48 24.62 -15.23
C MET A 586 -24.47 26.10 -14.84
N THR A 587 -23.29 26.72 -14.89
CA THR A 587 -23.08 28.18 -14.73
C THR A 587 -23.67 28.98 -15.90
N ALA A 588 -24.08 30.22 -15.63
CA ALA A 588 -24.69 31.11 -16.63
C ALA A 588 -23.72 31.64 -17.70
N GLN A 589 -22.43 31.28 -17.62
CA GLN A 589 -21.44 31.44 -18.68
C GLN A 589 -21.42 30.27 -19.68
N MET A 590 -22.21 29.21 -19.46
CA MET A 590 -22.37 28.09 -20.38
C MET A 590 -23.61 28.27 -21.27
N GLU A 591 -23.41 28.13 -22.58
CA GLU A 591 -24.46 28.17 -23.61
C GLU A 591 -24.36 26.91 -24.48
N PHE A 592 -25.49 26.49 -25.05
CA PHE A 592 -25.52 25.41 -26.02
C PHE A 592 -24.66 25.76 -27.25
N THR A 593 -23.66 24.92 -27.53
CA THR A 593 -22.71 25.10 -28.63
C THR A 593 -22.74 23.88 -29.55
N SER A 594 -22.50 24.10 -30.85
CA SER A 594 -22.36 23.04 -31.85
C SER A 594 -21.11 23.26 -32.69
N VAL A 595 -20.42 22.16 -33.00
CA VAL A 595 -19.28 22.11 -33.92
C VAL A 595 -19.58 21.08 -35.02
N PRO A 596 -19.03 21.20 -36.25
CA PRO A 596 -19.47 20.41 -37.40
C PRO A 596 -19.46 18.89 -37.17
N PHE A 597 -18.40 18.36 -36.56
CA PHE A 597 -18.25 16.92 -36.30
C PHE A 597 -19.19 16.34 -35.23
N GLN A 598 -19.96 17.19 -34.52
CA GLN A 598 -21.00 16.81 -33.55
C GLN A 598 -22.43 16.96 -34.10
N ARG A 599 -22.58 17.32 -35.39
CA ARG A 599 -23.88 17.55 -36.05
C ARG A 599 -24.87 16.39 -35.91
N SER A 600 -24.37 15.16 -35.98
CA SER A 600 -25.16 13.92 -35.92
C SER A 600 -25.16 13.24 -34.54
N SER A 601 -24.46 13.80 -33.55
CA SER A 601 -24.36 13.21 -32.20
C SER A 601 -25.62 13.45 -31.38
N ASP A 602 -26.08 12.43 -30.64
CA ASP A 602 -27.25 12.53 -29.77
C ASP A 602 -27.06 13.60 -28.67
N ILE A 603 -28.18 14.20 -28.28
CA ILE A 603 -28.30 15.25 -27.26
C ILE A 603 -29.13 14.78 -26.05
N ASP A 604 -29.51 13.50 -25.94
CA ASP A 604 -30.22 12.97 -24.77
C ASP A 604 -29.41 13.12 -23.46
N ILE A 605 -28.07 13.17 -23.54
CA ILE A 605 -27.25 13.46 -22.35
C ILE A 605 -27.51 14.86 -21.77
N LEU A 606 -28.02 15.80 -22.57
CA LEU A 606 -28.44 17.14 -22.15
C LEU A 606 -29.92 17.19 -21.73
N HIS A 607 -30.62 16.05 -21.66
CA HIS A 607 -32.00 16.00 -21.19
C HIS A 607 -32.09 16.19 -19.68
N GLY A 608 -32.74 17.24 -19.23
CA GLY A 608 -32.95 17.54 -17.81
C GLY A 608 -31.78 18.28 -17.15
N VAL A 609 -30.90 18.93 -17.93
CA VAL A 609 -29.92 19.91 -17.40
C VAL A 609 -30.67 21.03 -16.66
N LEU A 610 -30.10 21.53 -15.57
CA LEU A 610 -30.53 22.74 -14.86
C LEU A 610 -29.43 23.80 -14.99
N ALA A 611 -29.57 24.67 -15.99
CA ALA A 611 -28.64 25.77 -16.24
C ALA A 611 -29.17 27.06 -15.61
N PHE A 612 -28.28 27.84 -14.98
CA PHE A 612 -28.55 29.26 -14.76
C PHE A 612 -28.32 30.00 -16.09
N ALA A 613 -29.01 31.13 -16.31
CA ALA A 613 -28.82 31.99 -17.47
C ALA A 613 -29.00 33.46 -17.07
N THR A 614 -28.36 34.39 -17.78
CA THR A 614 -28.69 35.81 -17.65
C THR A 614 -30.13 36.05 -18.11
N GLN A 615 -30.83 36.95 -17.43
CA GLN A 615 -32.21 37.26 -17.78
C GLN A 615 -32.30 37.81 -19.21
N SER A 616 -33.20 37.22 -20.01
CA SER A 616 -33.41 37.58 -21.40
C SER A 616 -34.88 37.57 -21.78
N LYS A 617 -35.20 38.30 -22.85
CA LYS A 617 -36.53 38.41 -23.43
C LYS A 617 -36.43 38.26 -24.94
N GLU A 618 -37.50 37.77 -25.56
CA GLU A 618 -37.60 37.66 -27.00
C GLU A 618 -37.67 39.05 -27.65
N VAL A 619 -36.74 39.34 -28.56
CA VAL A 619 -36.63 40.64 -29.23
C VAL A 619 -37.37 40.60 -30.56
N GLU A 620 -38.41 41.44 -30.68
CA GLU A 620 -39.24 41.54 -31.88
C GLU A 620 -38.39 41.82 -33.13
N GLY A 621 -38.65 41.06 -34.20
CA GLY A 621 -37.93 41.17 -35.47
C GLY A 621 -36.57 40.46 -35.54
N PHE A 622 -35.99 39.96 -34.44
CA PHE A 622 -34.68 39.28 -34.46
C PHE A 622 -34.67 38.03 -35.35
N GLN A 623 -35.71 37.18 -35.25
CA GLN A 623 -35.85 36.00 -36.12
C GLN A 623 -35.91 36.38 -37.62
N ASN A 624 -36.66 37.43 -37.95
CA ASN A 624 -36.78 37.95 -39.33
C ASN A 624 -35.45 38.53 -39.86
N PHE A 625 -34.65 39.14 -38.99
CA PHE A 625 -33.30 39.59 -39.32
C PHE A 625 -32.35 38.43 -39.68
N LEU A 626 -32.48 37.28 -39.00
CA LEU A 626 -31.72 36.06 -39.33
C LEU A 626 -32.23 35.39 -40.61
N GLN A 627 -33.56 35.29 -40.80
CA GLN A 627 -34.20 34.71 -41.98
C GLN A 627 -33.89 35.47 -43.29
N THR A 628 -33.38 36.71 -43.21
CA THR A 628 -33.03 37.57 -44.36
C THR A 628 -31.54 37.60 -44.71
N ARG A 629 -30.68 36.85 -44.02
CA ARG A 629 -29.25 36.69 -44.38
C ARG A 629 -29.10 35.87 -45.67
N ASN A 630 -28.10 36.17 -46.50
CA ASN A 630 -27.78 35.39 -47.70
C ASN A 630 -26.29 35.54 -48.12
N PRO A 631 -25.49 34.44 -48.12
CA PRO A 631 -24.05 34.49 -48.38
C PRO A 631 -23.66 34.89 -49.82
N ASN A 632 -24.59 34.83 -50.78
CA ASN A 632 -24.34 35.29 -52.15
C ASN A 632 -24.50 36.82 -52.27
N VAL A 633 -25.40 37.42 -51.47
CA VAL A 633 -25.63 38.87 -51.43
C VAL A 633 -24.55 39.57 -50.61
N GLU A 634 -24.15 38.96 -49.49
CA GLU A 634 -23.29 39.55 -48.46
C GLU A 634 -21.79 39.45 -48.81
N THR A 635 -21.45 39.86 -50.04
CA THR A 635 -20.13 39.72 -50.68
C THR A 635 -18.92 40.32 -49.95
N ARG A 636 -19.14 41.20 -48.96
CA ARG A 636 -18.08 41.79 -48.11
C ARG A 636 -17.92 41.07 -46.76
N ASP A 637 -18.85 40.21 -46.40
CA ASP A 637 -18.74 39.37 -45.21
C ASP A 637 -18.09 38.02 -45.58
N GLY A 638 -16.89 37.77 -45.05
CA GLY A 638 -16.26 36.45 -45.15
C GLY A 638 -16.85 35.43 -44.15
N PHE A 639 -17.18 35.89 -42.94
CA PHE A 639 -17.66 35.04 -41.86
C PHE A 639 -18.99 34.38 -42.20
N ILE A 640 -19.92 35.11 -42.85
CA ILE A 640 -21.22 34.54 -43.23
C ILE A 640 -21.09 33.32 -44.15
N LYS A 641 -20.05 33.29 -45.01
CA LYS A 641 -19.76 32.14 -45.89
C LYS A 641 -19.17 30.98 -45.11
N ASP A 642 -18.22 31.24 -44.22
CA ASP A 642 -17.60 30.20 -43.40
C ASP A 642 -18.57 29.62 -42.35
N PHE A 643 -19.52 30.42 -41.88
CA PHE A 643 -20.68 29.95 -41.13
C PHE A 643 -21.60 29.10 -41.99
N TRP A 644 -21.96 29.50 -43.22
CA TRP A 644 -22.79 28.67 -44.13
C TRP A 644 -22.15 27.30 -44.43
N LYS A 645 -20.84 27.27 -44.71
CA LYS A 645 -20.08 26.02 -44.91
C LYS A 645 -20.29 25.05 -43.75
N GLN A 646 -20.09 25.54 -42.52
CA GLN A 646 -20.20 24.74 -41.29
C GLN A 646 -21.65 24.38 -40.94
N ALA A 647 -22.58 25.33 -41.10
CA ALA A 647 -23.99 25.16 -40.75
C ALA A 647 -24.72 24.21 -41.71
N PHE A 648 -24.33 24.16 -42.99
CA PHE A 648 -24.95 23.28 -44.00
C PHE A 648 -24.06 22.11 -44.46
N ASP A 649 -22.82 22.00 -43.96
CA ASP A 649 -21.86 20.94 -44.31
C ASP A 649 -21.58 20.91 -45.82
N CYS A 650 -21.15 22.06 -46.35
CA CYS A 650 -21.00 22.32 -47.77
C CYS A 650 -19.79 23.22 -48.10
N SER A 651 -19.39 23.27 -49.37
CA SER A 651 -18.27 24.10 -49.87
C SER A 651 -18.72 25.23 -50.80
N PHE A 652 -18.05 26.39 -50.70
CA PHE A 652 -18.07 27.42 -51.74
C PHE A 652 -16.81 27.28 -52.59
N GLN A 653 -16.96 27.36 -53.92
CA GLN A 653 -15.92 27.04 -54.88
C GLN A 653 -14.69 27.97 -54.77
N THR A 654 -13.58 27.43 -54.26
CA THR A 654 -12.22 28.00 -54.34
C THR A 654 -11.60 27.75 -55.71
N SER A 655 -10.53 28.48 -56.04
CA SER A 655 -10.03 28.64 -57.42
C SER A 655 -8.90 27.67 -57.83
N ILE A 656 -8.80 26.49 -57.20
CA ILE A 656 -7.86 25.41 -57.57
C ILE A 656 -8.63 24.09 -57.58
N GLU A 657 -8.20 23.15 -58.40
CA GLU A 657 -8.96 21.98 -58.87
C GLU A 657 -9.01 20.84 -57.84
N GLU A 658 -10.19 20.61 -57.23
CA GLU A 658 -10.53 19.33 -56.59
C GLU A 658 -11.90 18.82 -57.06
N GLU A 659 -11.94 17.57 -57.54
CA GLU A 659 -13.07 17.02 -58.30
C GLU A 659 -14.02 16.14 -57.44
N ASN A 660 -14.17 16.47 -56.16
CA ASN A 660 -14.98 15.70 -55.21
C ASN A 660 -16.39 16.30 -55.03
N VAL A 661 -17.40 15.63 -55.61
CA VAL A 661 -18.73 16.18 -55.90
C VAL A 661 -19.72 16.10 -54.71
N TRP A 662 -19.26 16.31 -53.47
CA TRP A 662 -20.16 16.33 -52.30
C TRP A 662 -20.44 17.74 -51.77
N ASN A 663 -21.72 18.07 -51.64
CA ASN A 663 -22.28 19.28 -51.04
C ASN A 663 -21.63 20.62 -51.45
N ARG A 664 -22.03 21.15 -52.62
CA ARG A 664 -21.80 22.56 -52.97
C ARG A 664 -22.83 23.46 -52.26
N CYS A 665 -22.39 24.51 -51.58
CA CYS A 665 -23.29 25.54 -51.05
C CYS A 665 -23.94 26.31 -52.21
N SER A 666 -25.27 26.42 -52.21
CA SER A 666 -26.04 27.18 -53.20
C SER A 666 -26.28 28.64 -52.76
N GLY A 667 -26.41 28.88 -51.45
CA GLY A 667 -26.87 30.15 -50.89
C GLY A 667 -28.40 30.31 -50.89
N GLU A 668 -29.15 29.28 -51.28
CA GLU A 668 -30.62 29.20 -51.13
C GLU A 668 -31.03 28.40 -49.88
N GLU A 669 -30.07 27.92 -49.08
CA GLU A 669 -30.34 27.16 -47.86
C GLU A 669 -30.94 28.04 -46.76
N LYS A 670 -32.05 27.59 -46.16
CA LYS A 670 -32.75 28.32 -45.10
C LYS A 670 -32.31 27.91 -43.71
N LEU A 671 -31.97 28.89 -42.86
CA LEU A 671 -31.64 28.66 -41.45
C LEU A 671 -32.80 27.99 -40.67
N GLU A 672 -34.04 28.18 -41.09
CA GLU A 672 -35.24 27.48 -40.56
C GLU A 672 -35.21 25.96 -40.72
N ALA A 673 -34.46 25.44 -41.71
CA ALA A 673 -34.34 24.01 -41.96
C ALA A 673 -33.27 23.34 -41.08
N LEU A 674 -32.50 24.11 -40.32
CA LEU A 674 -31.52 23.58 -39.38
C LEU A 674 -32.22 23.13 -38.08
N PRO A 675 -31.91 21.93 -37.56
CA PRO A 675 -32.25 21.58 -36.19
C PRO A 675 -31.72 22.61 -35.18
N ARG A 676 -32.50 22.87 -34.12
CA ARG A 676 -32.11 23.80 -33.03
C ARG A 676 -30.84 23.38 -32.28
N SER A 677 -30.37 22.14 -32.47
CA SER A 677 -29.09 21.61 -32.00
C SER A 677 -27.89 21.93 -32.89
N ILE A 678 -28.12 22.60 -34.03
CA ILE A 678 -27.10 23.22 -34.89
C ILE A 678 -27.17 24.74 -34.75
N PHE A 679 -28.36 25.32 -34.93
CA PHE A 679 -28.60 26.75 -34.82
C PHE A 679 -30.01 27.05 -34.31
N ASP A 680 -30.14 27.89 -33.29
CA ASP A 680 -31.43 28.33 -32.73
C ASP A 680 -31.74 29.74 -33.25
N LEU A 681 -32.94 29.94 -33.80
CA LEU A 681 -33.41 31.24 -34.30
C LEU A 681 -33.88 32.18 -33.18
N SER A 682 -34.07 31.67 -31.96
CA SER A 682 -34.41 32.49 -30.78
C SER A 682 -33.17 33.18 -30.20
N ILE A 683 -33.34 34.42 -29.76
CA ILE A 683 -32.22 35.22 -29.22
C ILE A 683 -31.65 34.59 -27.95
N THR A 684 -30.34 34.36 -27.93
CA THR A 684 -29.69 33.71 -26.78
C THR A 684 -29.38 34.70 -25.65
N PRO A 685 -29.15 34.25 -24.40
CA PRO A 685 -28.75 35.13 -23.29
C PRO A 685 -27.47 35.93 -23.59
N HIS A 686 -26.46 35.32 -24.22
CA HIS A 686 -25.27 36.07 -24.67
C HIS A 686 -25.60 37.03 -25.82
N SER A 687 -26.41 36.64 -26.81
CA SER A 687 -26.85 37.55 -27.88
C SER A 687 -27.64 38.75 -27.36
N TYR A 688 -28.51 38.55 -26.36
CA TYR A 688 -29.26 39.60 -25.66
C TYR A 688 -28.32 40.53 -24.88
N SER A 689 -27.27 39.97 -24.28
CA SER A 689 -26.23 40.73 -23.59
C SER A 689 -25.43 41.62 -24.57
N VAL A 690 -25.07 41.12 -25.76
CA VAL A 690 -24.46 41.91 -26.84
C VAL A 690 -25.42 42.99 -27.38
N TYR A 691 -26.69 42.65 -27.60
CA TYR A 691 -27.73 43.60 -28.02
C TYR A 691 -27.82 44.79 -27.05
N ASN A 692 -27.92 44.51 -25.74
CA ASN A 692 -27.96 45.56 -24.72
C ASN A 692 -26.61 46.33 -24.63
N ALA A 693 -25.47 45.70 -24.91
CA ALA A 693 -24.15 46.35 -24.95
C ALA A 693 -24.08 47.48 -25.99
N VAL A 694 -24.58 47.20 -27.20
CA VAL A 694 -24.61 48.18 -28.30
C VAL A 694 -25.51 49.37 -27.93
N TYR A 695 -26.66 49.13 -27.30
CA TYR A 695 -27.53 50.20 -26.81
C TYR A 695 -26.89 50.99 -25.66
N ALA A 696 -26.16 50.34 -24.73
CA ALA A 696 -25.44 51.03 -23.67
C ALA A 696 -24.36 51.97 -24.23
N ALA A 697 -23.59 51.53 -25.22
CA ALA A 697 -22.62 52.36 -25.93
C ALA A 697 -23.30 53.53 -26.66
N ALA A 698 -24.43 53.28 -27.36
CA ALA A 698 -25.18 54.32 -28.06
C ALA A 698 -25.75 55.38 -27.10
N HIS A 699 -26.34 54.98 -25.96
CA HIS A 699 -26.87 55.91 -24.96
C HIS A 699 -25.76 56.69 -24.24
N ALA A 700 -24.59 56.09 -23.99
CA ALA A 700 -23.42 56.80 -23.47
C ALA A 700 -22.91 57.86 -24.46
N LEU A 701 -22.81 57.51 -25.75
CA LEU A 701 -22.42 58.43 -26.84
C LEU A 701 -23.42 59.58 -27.00
N GLN A 702 -24.72 59.28 -26.98
CA GLN A 702 -25.79 60.28 -27.03
C GLN A 702 -25.73 61.22 -25.81
N SER A 703 -25.49 60.68 -24.62
CA SER A 703 -25.34 61.46 -23.38
C SER A 703 -24.12 62.38 -23.44
N MET A 704 -22.96 61.85 -23.81
CA MET A 704 -21.71 62.61 -23.99
C MET A 704 -21.88 63.73 -25.02
N SER A 705 -22.47 63.42 -26.17
CA SER A 705 -22.82 64.39 -27.22
C SER A 705 -23.74 65.51 -26.69
N SER A 706 -24.84 65.15 -26.02
CA SER A 706 -25.80 66.13 -25.48
C SER A 706 -25.20 67.03 -24.38
N SER A 707 -24.24 66.51 -23.61
CA SER A 707 -23.47 67.25 -22.60
C SER A 707 -22.54 68.27 -23.27
N MET A 708 -21.75 67.83 -24.25
CA MET A 708 -20.80 68.64 -25.01
C MET A 708 -21.48 69.78 -25.79
N PHE A 709 -22.59 69.51 -26.47
CA PHE A 709 -23.26 70.50 -27.32
C PHE A 709 -24.14 71.51 -26.54
N LYS A 710 -24.36 71.32 -25.22
CA LYS A 710 -24.97 72.35 -24.35
C LYS A 710 -24.08 73.58 -24.11
N HIS A 711 -22.83 73.57 -24.56
CA HIS A 711 -21.88 74.67 -24.32
C HIS A 711 -21.29 75.35 -25.58
N ARG A 712 -21.53 74.85 -26.80
CA ARG A 712 -21.10 75.50 -28.05
C ARG A 712 -22.03 75.26 -29.23
N THR A 713 -22.46 76.34 -29.90
CA THR A 713 -23.11 76.30 -31.22
C THR A 713 -22.05 76.22 -32.33
N LEU A 714 -21.99 75.09 -33.04
CA LEU A 714 -21.04 74.82 -34.13
C LEU A 714 -21.71 74.03 -35.27
N SER A 715 -21.16 74.14 -36.49
CA SER A 715 -21.61 73.43 -37.70
C SER A 715 -21.26 71.94 -37.69
N GLU A 716 -21.81 71.17 -38.64
CA GLU A 716 -21.63 69.71 -38.68
C GLU A 716 -20.18 69.25 -38.94
N GLU A 717 -19.44 69.87 -39.87
CA GLU A 717 -17.97 69.71 -39.98
C GLU A 717 -17.27 69.92 -38.61
N GLY A 718 -17.68 70.95 -37.88
CA GLY A 718 -17.14 71.28 -36.55
C GLY A 718 -17.49 70.25 -35.47
N ARG A 719 -18.57 69.46 -35.64
CA ARG A 719 -18.90 68.36 -34.72
C ARG A 719 -17.92 67.19 -34.85
N LYS A 720 -17.59 66.79 -36.07
CA LYS A 720 -16.70 65.64 -36.34
C LYS A 720 -15.30 65.84 -35.73
N ILE A 721 -14.75 67.04 -35.86
CA ILE A 721 -13.39 67.39 -35.39
C ILE A 721 -13.27 67.32 -33.85
N ILE A 722 -14.36 67.56 -33.11
CA ILE A 722 -14.33 67.67 -31.64
C ILE A 722 -14.44 66.32 -30.91
N LEU A 723 -15.01 65.29 -31.56
CA LEU A 723 -15.18 63.95 -30.95
C LEU A 723 -13.86 63.18 -30.77
N ASN A 724 -12.92 63.34 -31.69
CA ASN A 724 -11.69 62.55 -31.76
C ASN A 724 -10.81 62.62 -30.47
N PRO A 725 -10.48 63.80 -29.90
CA PRO A 725 -9.63 63.88 -28.70
C PRO A 725 -10.30 63.49 -27.36
N MET A 726 -11.56 63.03 -27.35
CA MET A 726 -12.34 62.84 -26.11
C MET A 726 -12.89 61.42 -25.88
N VAL A 727 -12.49 60.42 -26.67
CA VAL A 727 -12.97 59.02 -26.55
C VAL A 727 -12.89 58.46 -25.12
N TRP A 728 -11.79 58.74 -24.40
CA TRP A 728 -11.57 58.33 -23.02
C TRP A 728 -12.63 58.84 -22.01
N GLN A 729 -13.37 59.90 -22.36
CA GLN A 729 -14.46 60.42 -21.52
C GLN A 729 -15.73 59.56 -21.60
N LEU A 730 -15.91 58.77 -22.67
CA LEU A 730 -17.11 57.96 -22.88
C LEU A 730 -17.36 57.00 -21.72
N HIS A 731 -16.29 56.44 -21.16
CA HIS A 731 -16.33 55.59 -19.96
C HIS A 731 -17.11 56.23 -18.79
N HIS A 732 -16.93 57.53 -18.53
CA HIS A 732 -17.66 58.23 -17.45
C HIS A 732 -19.17 58.31 -17.70
N TYR A 733 -19.58 58.31 -18.97
CA TYR A 733 -20.99 58.25 -19.34
C TYR A 733 -21.51 56.80 -19.31
N LEU A 734 -20.71 55.81 -19.74
CA LEU A 734 -21.02 54.38 -19.65
C LEU A 734 -21.37 53.92 -18.23
N GLN A 735 -20.56 54.30 -17.23
CA GLN A 735 -20.83 54.03 -15.81
C GLN A 735 -22.18 54.59 -15.30
N LYS A 736 -22.79 55.53 -16.03
CA LYS A 736 -24.02 56.24 -15.65
C LYS A 736 -25.18 55.97 -16.60
N VAL A 737 -25.02 55.00 -17.51
CA VAL A 737 -26.09 54.57 -18.42
C VAL A 737 -27.23 53.95 -17.61
N SER A 738 -28.42 54.52 -17.78
CA SER A 738 -29.69 53.92 -17.37
C SER A 738 -30.71 54.19 -18.45
N PHE A 739 -31.29 53.13 -19.02
CA PHE A 739 -32.29 53.22 -20.08
C PHE A 739 -33.22 52.00 -20.06
N ASN A 740 -34.38 52.12 -20.68
CA ASN A 740 -35.22 50.96 -21.01
C ASN A 740 -34.90 50.52 -22.45
N ASN A 741 -34.64 49.24 -22.65
CA ASN A 741 -34.46 48.67 -24.00
C ASN A 741 -35.81 48.50 -24.73
N SER A 742 -35.79 48.00 -25.98
CA SER A 742 -37.01 47.88 -26.82
C SER A 742 -38.13 47.03 -26.19
N VAL A 743 -37.77 46.08 -25.33
CA VAL A 743 -38.68 45.14 -24.63
C VAL A 743 -38.98 45.57 -23.19
N GLY A 744 -38.80 46.87 -22.91
CA GLY A 744 -39.20 47.52 -21.65
C GLY A 744 -38.41 47.07 -20.43
N GLU A 745 -37.21 46.53 -20.60
CA GLU A 745 -36.31 46.15 -19.50
C GLU A 745 -35.35 47.29 -19.17
N MET A 746 -35.21 47.60 -17.88
CA MET A 746 -34.28 48.62 -17.40
C MET A 746 -32.86 48.07 -17.33
N ILE A 747 -31.96 48.64 -18.12
CA ILE A 747 -30.54 48.33 -18.15
C ILE A 747 -29.78 49.39 -17.33
N SER A 748 -28.99 48.97 -16.35
CA SER A 748 -28.19 49.83 -15.47
C SER A 748 -27.00 49.06 -14.89
N PHE A 749 -25.94 49.77 -14.48
CA PHE A 749 -24.73 49.20 -13.89
C PHE A 749 -24.59 49.56 -12.39
N ASP A 750 -24.01 48.65 -11.60
CA ASP A 750 -23.65 48.89 -10.21
C ASP A 750 -22.36 49.73 -10.07
N GLN A 751 -21.97 50.04 -8.82
CA GLN A 751 -20.77 50.83 -8.53
C GLN A 751 -19.44 50.16 -8.96
N ASN A 752 -19.46 48.88 -9.27
CA ASN A 752 -18.32 48.09 -9.74
C ASN A 752 -18.34 47.87 -11.27
N GLY A 753 -19.40 48.31 -11.96
CA GLY A 753 -19.62 48.11 -13.40
C GLY A 753 -20.41 46.85 -13.78
N ASN A 754 -21.02 46.13 -12.82
CA ASN A 754 -21.85 44.93 -13.07
C ASN A 754 -23.26 45.29 -13.54
N LEU A 755 -23.86 44.51 -14.45
CA LEU A 755 -25.27 44.65 -14.83
C LEU A 755 -26.19 44.36 -13.64
N GLU A 756 -27.09 45.28 -13.30
CA GLU A 756 -28.01 45.11 -12.15
C GLU A 756 -29.27 44.27 -12.47
N ALA A 757 -29.09 43.09 -13.07
CA ALA A 757 -30.15 42.14 -13.41
C ALA A 757 -30.09 40.87 -12.53
N GLY A 758 -31.09 39.99 -12.64
CA GLY A 758 -31.12 38.68 -11.99
C GLY A 758 -30.68 37.54 -12.93
N PHE A 759 -30.86 36.31 -12.44
CA PHE A 759 -30.66 35.08 -13.21
C PHE A 759 -31.98 34.33 -13.39
N ASP A 760 -32.12 33.64 -14.51
CA ASP A 760 -33.19 32.68 -14.75
C ASP A 760 -32.66 31.24 -14.62
N ILE A 761 -33.53 30.34 -14.16
CA ILE A 761 -33.23 28.92 -14.03
C ILE A 761 -33.93 28.19 -15.18
N ILE A 762 -33.12 27.59 -16.07
CA ILE A 762 -33.55 27.02 -17.33
C ILE A 762 -33.33 25.50 -17.32
N ASN A 763 -34.41 24.74 -17.51
CA ASN A 763 -34.36 23.31 -17.73
C ASN A 763 -34.24 23.01 -19.23
N TRP A 764 -33.23 22.24 -19.64
CA TRP A 764 -33.04 21.87 -21.04
C TRP A 764 -33.78 20.56 -21.34
N VAL A 765 -34.70 20.60 -22.30
CA VAL A 765 -35.52 19.45 -22.70
C VAL A 765 -35.17 19.06 -24.13
N THR A 766 -34.63 17.86 -24.32
CA THR A 766 -34.17 17.35 -25.62
C THR A 766 -35.03 16.20 -26.13
N PHE A 767 -35.24 16.17 -27.45
CA PHE A 767 -36.13 15.22 -28.12
C PHE A 767 -35.37 14.37 -29.17
N PRO A 768 -35.85 13.15 -29.50
CA PRO A 768 -35.16 12.26 -30.45
C PRO A 768 -34.99 12.80 -31.89
N ASN A 769 -35.69 13.87 -32.24
CA ASN A 769 -35.53 14.59 -33.52
C ASN A 769 -34.39 15.64 -33.47
N LEU A 770 -33.46 15.50 -32.52
CA LEU A 770 -32.37 16.46 -32.23
C LEU A 770 -32.85 17.89 -31.96
N SER A 771 -34.09 18.10 -31.50
CA SER A 771 -34.55 19.42 -31.04
C SER A 771 -34.26 19.63 -29.55
N LEU A 772 -33.86 20.86 -29.23
CA LEU A 772 -33.59 21.36 -27.88
C LEU A 772 -34.60 22.47 -27.56
N HIS A 773 -35.24 22.38 -26.40
CA HIS A 773 -36.10 23.42 -25.84
C HIS A 773 -35.54 23.89 -24.49
N ARG A 774 -35.38 25.21 -24.36
CA ARG A 774 -34.92 25.89 -23.14
C ARG A 774 -36.16 26.37 -22.37
N VAL A 775 -36.51 25.70 -21.28
CA VAL A 775 -37.74 25.95 -20.51
C VAL A 775 -37.39 26.69 -19.22
N LYS A 776 -37.97 27.88 -19.00
CA LYS A 776 -37.80 28.62 -17.74
C LYS A 776 -38.58 27.94 -16.61
N VAL A 777 -37.86 27.42 -15.62
CA VAL A 777 -38.42 26.70 -14.45
C VAL A 777 -38.22 27.45 -13.13
N GLY A 778 -37.53 28.60 -13.14
CA GLY A 778 -37.36 29.44 -11.95
C GLY A 778 -36.64 30.76 -12.24
N LYS A 779 -36.42 31.56 -11.20
CA LYS A 779 -35.57 32.75 -11.22
C LYS A 779 -34.88 32.99 -9.87
N PHE A 780 -33.74 33.68 -9.91
CA PHE A 780 -33.11 34.35 -8.78
C PHE A 780 -33.08 35.86 -9.06
N ASP A 781 -33.62 36.66 -8.15
CA ASP A 781 -33.91 38.08 -8.34
C ASP A 781 -33.44 38.90 -7.11
N PRO A 782 -32.23 39.49 -7.14
CA PRO A 782 -31.64 40.18 -5.99
C PRO A 782 -32.33 41.52 -5.64
N LYS A 783 -33.30 41.97 -6.46
CA LYS A 783 -34.10 43.18 -6.21
C LYS A 783 -35.49 42.85 -5.67
N ALA A 784 -35.86 41.57 -5.57
CA ALA A 784 -37.13 41.12 -5.01
C ALA A 784 -37.12 41.05 -3.46
N PRO A 785 -38.30 41.00 -2.80
CA PRO A 785 -38.42 40.63 -1.39
C PRO A 785 -37.80 39.26 -1.09
N LYS A 786 -37.31 39.02 0.13
CA LYS A 786 -36.61 37.76 0.50
C LYS A 786 -37.43 36.48 0.33
N ASP A 787 -38.75 36.59 0.37
CA ASP A 787 -39.72 35.51 0.10
C ASP A 787 -39.88 35.20 -1.40
N GLN A 788 -39.35 36.06 -2.28
CA GLN A 788 -39.45 35.99 -3.75
C GLN A 788 -38.09 36.14 -4.47
N GLU A 789 -37.00 36.32 -3.71
CA GLU A 789 -35.60 36.42 -4.14
C GLU A 789 -35.15 35.15 -4.90
N PHE A 790 -35.67 33.98 -4.51
CA PHE A 790 -35.47 32.71 -5.20
C PHE A 790 -36.82 32.00 -5.39
N SER A 791 -37.09 31.51 -6.59
CA SER A 791 -38.36 30.83 -6.92
C SER A 791 -38.16 29.74 -7.97
N VAL A 792 -38.75 28.56 -7.74
CA VAL A 792 -38.62 27.36 -8.59
C VAL A 792 -39.98 26.66 -8.70
N TYR A 793 -40.39 26.36 -9.93
CA TYR A 793 -41.60 25.60 -10.25
C TYR A 793 -41.25 24.12 -10.44
N VAL A 794 -41.20 23.36 -9.34
CA VAL A 794 -40.72 21.96 -9.34
C VAL A 794 -41.47 21.08 -10.35
N ASP A 795 -42.81 21.24 -10.46
CA ASP A 795 -43.64 20.47 -11.40
C ASP A 795 -43.35 20.74 -12.89
N ALA A 796 -42.66 21.85 -13.20
CA ALA A 796 -42.24 22.22 -14.56
C ALA A 796 -40.89 21.58 -14.96
N ILE A 797 -40.13 21.04 -14.02
CA ILE A 797 -38.83 20.41 -14.28
C ILE A 797 -39.05 19.03 -14.94
N ARG A 798 -38.26 18.74 -15.98
CA ARG A 798 -38.13 17.41 -16.57
C ARG A 798 -36.79 16.80 -16.19
N TRP A 799 -36.86 15.58 -15.66
CA TRP A 799 -35.70 14.82 -15.21
C TRP A 799 -35.12 13.96 -16.36
N PRO A 800 -33.81 13.63 -16.34
CA PRO A 800 -33.21 12.71 -17.32
C PRO A 800 -34.00 11.40 -17.42
N ARG A 801 -34.17 10.86 -18.64
CA ARG A 801 -35.09 9.73 -18.93
C ARG A 801 -34.88 8.53 -18.02
N ARG A 802 -33.63 8.24 -17.65
CA ARG A 802 -33.21 7.16 -16.74
C ARG A 802 -33.85 7.18 -15.34
N PHE A 803 -34.38 8.32 -14.89
CA PHE A 803 -35.09 8.44 -13.60
C PHE A 803 -36.61 8.22 -13.70
N ASN A 804 -37.16 7.95 -14.90
CA ASN A 804 -38.61 7.77 -15.11
C ASN A 804 -39.48 8.93 -14.58
N GLN A 805 -38.96 10.16 -14.63
CA GLN A 805 -39.54 11.37 -14.02
C GLN A 805 -39.69 11.37 -12.49
N ALA A 806 -39.13 10.40 -11.76
CA ALA A 806 -38.94 10.52 -10.32
C ALA A 806 -37.86 11.56 -9.99
N GLN A 807 -37.99 12.26 -8.87
CA GLN A 807 -36.95 13.17 -8.38
C GLN A 807 -35.68 12.37 -8.04
N PRO A 808 -34.50 12.72 -8.61
CA PRO A 808 -33.25 12.08 -8.26
C PRO A 808 -32.89 12.28 -6.78
N LEU A 809 -32.24 11.29 -6.17
CA LEU A 809 -31.61 11.40 -4.86
C LEU A 809 -30.09 11.42 -5.02
N SER A 810 -29.41 12.20 -4.18
CA SER A 810 -27.94 12.30 -4.17
C SER A 810 -27.45 12.43 -2.74
N LEU A 811 -27.21 11.26 -2.14
CA LEU A 811 -26.71 11.05 -0.78
C LEU A 811 -25.48 10.13 -0.85
N CYS A 812 -24.54 10.26 0.08
CA CYS A 812 -23.28 9.49 0.03
C CYS A 812 -23.46 8.02 0.42
N ASN A 813 -24.32 7.73 1.41
CA ASN A 813 -24.60 6.40 1.93
C ASN A 813 -26.08 6.30 2.35
N GLU A 814 -26.54 5.08 2.61
CA GLU A 814 -27.84 4.80 3.23
C GLU A 814 -27.78 4.99 4.77
N LEU A 815 -28.94 5.01 5.43
CA LEU A 815 -29.04 5.12 6.89
C LEU A 815 -28.61 3.80 7.56
N CYS A 816 -27.83 3.86 8.63
CA CYS A 816 -27.30 2.63 9.23
C CYS A 816 -28.39 1.83 9.96
N HIS A 817 -28.40 0.51 9.78
CA HIS A 817 -29.28 -0.39 10.53
C HIS A 817 -28.74 -0.71 11.94
N GLN A 818 -29.56 -1.38 12.75
CA GLN A 818 -29.17 -1.90 14.07
C GLN A 818 -27.96 -2.86 13.96
N GLY A 819 -27.22 -3.00 15.06
CA GLY A 819 -25.95 -3.76 15.10
C GLY A 819 -24.75 -3.07 14.44
N HIS A 820 -24.97 -1.91 13.81
CA HIS A 820 -23.97 -1.11 13.13
C HIS A 820 -23.88 0.29 13.76
N SER A 821 -22.78 0.99 13.52
CA SER A 821 -22.61 2.40 13.88
C SER A 821 -21.92 3.18 12.77
N LYS A 822 -22.27 4.46 12.63
CA LYS A 822 -21.59 5.41 11.75
C LYS A 822 -20.10 5.47 12.08
N THR A 823 -19.25 5.01 11.16
CA THR A 823 -17.81 5.25 11.24
C THR A 823 -17.43 6.23 10.15
N LYS A 824 -16.70 7.30 10.51
CA LYS A 824 -16.19 8.26 9.52
C LYS A 824 -15.34 7.52 8.48
N LYS A 825 -15.71 7.64 7.21
CA LYS A 825 -15.01 7.02 6.10
C LYS A 825 -13.69 7.76 5.85
N GLU A 826 -12.56 7.17 6.23
CA GLU A 826 -11.26 7.81 6.07
C GLU A 826 -10.99 8.11 4.58
N GLY A 827 -10.49 9.32 4.30
CA GLY A 827 -10.33 9.82 2.93
C GLY A 827 -11.60 10.32 2.23
N LYS A 828 -12.80 10.27 2.85
CA LYS A 828 -14.04 10.84 2.29
C LYS A 828 -14.64 11.96 3.18
N PRO A 829 -15.54 12.82 2.65
CA PRO A 829 -16.13 13.95 3.37
C PRO A 829 -16.99 13.57 4.59
N PHE A 830 -17.34 14.54 5.44
CA PHE A 830 -17.99 14.31 6.73
C PHE A 830 -19.38 13.64 6.66
N CYS A 831 -20.15 13.88 5.60
CA CYS A 831 -21.42 13.21 5.32
C CYS A 831 -21.24 11.74 4.88
N CYS A 832 -20.00 11.31 4.61
CA CYS A 832 -19.69 9.95 4.20
C CYS A 832 -19.24 9.13 5.41
N TYR A 833 -20.12 8.24 5.85
CA TYR A 833 -19.86 7.28 6.92
C TYR A 833 -20.08 5.87 6.38
N ASP A 834 -19.19 4.96 6.72
CA ASP A 834 -19.46 3.54 6.58
C ASP A 834 -20.29 3.08 7.77
N CYS A 835 -21.40 2.40 7.49
CA CYS A 835 -22.16 1.68 8.50
C CYS A 835 -21.40 0.40 8.87
N LEU A 836 -20.37 0.53 9.70
CA LEU A 836 -19.60 -0.62 10.14
C LEU A 836 -20.36 -1.42 11.20
N PRO A 837 -20.34 -2.76 11.14
CA PRO A 837 -20.81 -3.59 12.25
C PRO A 837 -19.98 -3.27 13.49
N CYS A 838 -20.60 -3.35 14.67
CA CYS A 838 -19.95 -2.92 15.90
C CYS A 838 -18.58 -3.60 16.15
N PRO A 839 -17.64 -2.95 16.84
CA PRO A 839 -16.40 -3.63 17.26
C PRO A 839 -16.69 -4.88 18.09
N ARG A 840 -15.81 -5.89 18.06
CA ARG A 840 -15.97 -7.09 18.89
C ARG A 840 -16.04 -6.71 20.38
N GLY A 841 -17.00 -7.27 21.10
CA GLY A 841 -17.34 -6.86 22.46
C GLY A 841 -18.37 -5.73 22.56
N LYS A 842 -18.81 -5.14 21.43
CA LYS A 842 -19.80 -4.05 21.38
C LYS A 842 -21.05 -4.36 20.56
N VAL A 843 -22.11 -3.60 20.84
CA VAL A 843 -23.47 -3.70 20.25
C VAL A 843 -24.11 -2.33 19.97
N SER A 844 -25.15 -2.32 19.14
CA SER A 844 -25.94 -1.15 18.75
C SER A 844 -27.43 -1.55 18.59
N ASP A 845 -28.31 -0.96 19.40
CA ASP A 845 -29.74 -1.30 19.47
C ASP A 845 -30.64 -0.35 18.63
N GLN A 846 -30.07 0.69 18.02
CA GLN A 846 -30.82 1.75 17.31
C GLN A 846 -30.31 1.94 15.88
N MET A 847 -31.16 2.47 15.00
CA MET A 847 -30.72 2.84 13.65
C MET A 847 -29.95 4.16 13.66
N ASP A 848 -29.02 4.30 12.71
CA ASP A 848 -28.24 5.49 12.40
C ASP A 848 -27.39 6.04 13.57
N MET A 849 -27.06 5.14 14.52
CA MET A 849 -26.36 5.40 15.78
C MET A 849 -24.89 5.80 15.57
N GLU A 850 -24.38 6.75 16.36
CA GLU A 850 -23.02 7.27 16.20
C GLU A 850 -21.91 6.34 16.74
N SER A 851 -22.16 5.56 17.80
CA SER A 851 -21.14 4.69 18.38
C SER A 851 -21.70 3.53 19.21
N CYS A 852 -21.17 2.32 19.02
CA CYS A 852 -21.55 1.13 19.78
C CYS A 852 -21.03 1.13 21.24
N TYR A 853 -21.81 0.54 22.15
CA TYR A 853 -21.49 0.35 23.57
C TYR A 853 -21.06 -1.09 23.89
N GLN A 854 -20.37 -1.30 25.02
CA GLN A 854 -19.74 -2.58 25.39
C GLN A 854 -20.71 -3.52 26.12
N CYS A 855 -20.62 -4.83 25.84
CA CYS A 855 -21.31 -5.87 26.63
C CYS A 855 -20.61 -6.13 27.98
N PRO A 856 -21.34 -6.64 29.00
CA PRO A 856 -20.75 -7.19 30.24
C PRO A 856 -19.76 -8.34 30.01
N GLU A 857 -18.84 -8.58 30.95
CA GLU A 857 -17.71 -9.51 30.76
C GLU A 857 -18.11 -11.00 30.67
N ASP A 858 -19.23 -11.38 31.28
CA ASP A 858 -19.85 -12.72 31.19
C ASP A 858 -20.65 -12.91 29.89
N HIS A 859 -20.83 -11.84 29.10
CA HIS A 859 -21.55 -11.82 27.83
C HIS A 859 -20.63 -11.51 26.63
N TYR A 860 -21.11 -11.79 25.42
CA TYR A 860 -20.52 -11.41 24.15
C TYR A 860 -21.61 -10.88 23.19
N PRO A 861 -21.29 -10.03 22.21
CA PRO A 861 -22.29 -9.56 21.23
C PRO A 861 -22.89 -10.71 20.44
N SER A 862 -24.18 -10.59 20.10
CA SER A 862 -24.84 -11.50 19.17
C SER A 862 -24.14 -11.51 17.81
N LYS A 863 -24.48 -12.50 16.96
CA LYS A 863 -23.93 -12.61 15.61
C LYS A 863 -24.26 -11.39 14.70
N VAL A 864 -25.29 -10.62 15.03
CA VAL A 864 -25.69 -9.38 14.32
C VAL A 864 -25.33 -8.12 15.12
N GLN A 865 -24.83 -8.29 16.36
CA GLN A 865 -24.41 -7.23 17.28
C GLN A 865 -25.53 -6.26 17.70
N ASP A 866 -26.78 -6.71 17.61
CA ASP A 866 -27.99 -6.03 18.07
C ASP A 866 -28.22 -6.14 19.59
N GLN A 867 -27.67 -7.17 20.24
CA GLN A 867 -27.86 -7.49 21.66
C GLN A 867 -26.68 -8.29 22.25
N CYS A 868 -26.58 -8.39 23.57
CA CYS A 868 -25.56 -9.20 24.26
C CYS A 868 -26.11 -10.58 24.65
N LEU A 869 -25.31 -11.64 24.47
CA LEU A 869 -25.62 -13.06 24.77
C LEU A 869 -24.61 -13.63 25.78
N PRO A 870 -24.97 -14.57 26.68
CA PRO A 870 -24.04 -15.12 27.67
C PRO A 870 -22.99 -16.05 27.03
N LYS A 871 -21.73 -16.01 27.51
CA LYS A 871 -20.64 -16.87 27.03
C LYS A 871 -20.78 -18.32 27.50
N ASP A 872 -20.38 -19.27 26.65
CA ASP A 872 -20.27 -20.70 26.99
C ASP A 872 -18.92 -21.05 27.65
N ILE A 873 -18.85 -22.20 28.34
CA ILE A 873 -17.63 -22.69 29.03
C ILE A 873 -17.01 -23.84 28.24
N SER A 874 -15.72 -23.73 27.85
CA SER A 874 -15.00 -24.77 27.12
C SER A 874 -13.81 -25.36 27.89
N PHE A 875 -13.48 -26.62 27.56
CA PHE A 875 -12.40 -27.42 28.14
C PHE A 875 -12.11 -28.62 27.20
N LEU A 876 -10.97 -29.30 27.38
CA LEU A 876 -10.59 -30.44 26.52
C LEU A 876 -11.45 -31.69 26.84
N SER A 877 -12.58 -31.82 26.13
CA SER A 877 -13.58 -32.87 26.36
C SER A 877 -13.24 -34.19 25.65
N PHE A 878 -13.64 -35.32 26.27
CA PHE A 878 -13.66 -36.65 25.64
C PHE A 878 -14.58 -36.75 24.41
N GLN A 879 -15.38 -35.72 24.13
CA GLN A 879 -16.26 -35.64 22.96
C GLN A 879 -15.58 -35.00 21.74
N GLU A 880 -14.44 -34.33 21.90
CA GLU A 880 -13.72 -33.71 20.77
C GLU A 880 -12.80 -34.73 20.05
N PRO A 881 -12.64 -34.67 18.72
CA PRO A 881 -11.79 -35.60 17.97
C PRO A 881 -10.34 -35.68 18.47
N LEU A 882 -9.79 -34.56 18.94
CA LEU A 882 -8.45 -34.51 19.56
C LEU A 882 -8.42 -35.27 20.90
N GLY A 883 -9.38 -35.00 21.80
CA GLY A 883 -9.51 -35.70 23.07
C GLY A 883 -9.72 -37.21 22.91
N ILE A 884 -10.55 -37.61 21.93
CA ILE A 884 -10.76 -39.02 21.55
C ILE A 884 -9.45 -39.66 21.08
N THR A 885 -8.69 -39.00 20.21
CA THR A 885 -7.41 -39.52 19.67
C THR A 885 -6.36 -39.68 20.77
N LEU A 886 -6.27 -38.72 21.68
CA LEU A 886 -5.36 -38.77 22.83
C LEU A 886 -5.78 -39.85 23.86
N ALA A 887 -7.08 -40.01 24.13
CA ALA A 887 -7.59 -41.07 24.99
C ALA A 887 -7.34 -42.48 24.41
N ILE A 888 -7.59 -42.69 23.11
CA ILE A 888 -7.38 -43.98 22.45
C ILE A 888 -5.89 -44.35 22.43
N SER A 889 -5.00 -43.41 22.12
CA SER A 889 -3.56 -43.66 22.11
C SER A 889 -3.00 -43.93 23.52
N ALA A 890 -3.46 -43.21 24.55
CA ALA A 890 -3.14 -43.49 25.95
C ALA A 890 -3.59 -44.92 26.38
N LEU A 891 -4.84 -45.29 26.08
CA LEU A 891 -5.37 -46.63 26.36
C LEU A 891 -4.64 -47.74 25.60
N LEU A 892 -4.25 -47.49 24.34
CA LEU A 892 -3.47 -48.43 23.53
C LEU A 892 -2.07 -48.66 24.12
N CYS A 893 -1.33 -47.60 24.44
CA CYS A 893 -0.01 -47.70 25.07
C CYS A 893 -0.08 -48.37 26.45
N SER A 894 -1.11 -48.07 27.24
CA SER A 894 -1.41 -48.72 28.53
C SER A 894 -1.65 -50.23 28.34
N SER A 895 -2.52 -50.62 27.40
CA SER A 895 -2.84 -52.02 27.07
C SER A 895 -1.60 -52.81 26.62
N ILE A 896 -0.79 -52.26 25.71
CA ILE A 896 0.47 -52.88 25.26
C ILE A 896 1.44 -53.04 26.44
N THR A 897 1.55 -52.06 27.32
CA THR A 897 2.43 -52.13 28.51
C THR A 897 1.96 -53.19 29.50
N ALA A 898 0.65 -53.30 29.72
CA ALA A 898 0.06 -54.35 30.55
C ALA A 898 0.31 -55.75 29.96
N LEU A 899 0.17 -55.92 28.64
CA LEU A 899 0.48 -57.17 27.94
C LEU A 899 1.95 -57.56 28.09
N VAL A 900 2.88 -56.62 27.88
CA VAL A 900 4.32 -56.85 28.09
C VAL A 900 4.62 -57.23 29.54
N LEU A 901 4.00 -56.57 30.52
CA LEU A 901 4.14 -56.91 31.94
C LEU A 901 3.62 -58.32 32.25
N VAL A 902 2.47 -58.72 31.71
CA VAL A 902 1.93 -60.09 31.85
C VAL A 902 2.86 -61.12 31.25
N VAL A 903 3.39 -60.90 30.04
CA VAL A 903 4.35 -61.82 29.40
C VAL A 903 5.63 -61.97 30.25
N PHE A 904 6.15 -60.88 30.82
CA PHE A 904 7.32 -60.88 31.70
C PHE A 904 7.06 -61.48 33.10
N LEU A 905 5.80 -61.52 33.55
CA LEU A 905 5.38 -62.20 34.78
C LEU A 905 5.18 -63.71 34.56
N GLN A 906 4.62 -64.10 33.42
CA GLN A 906 4.51 -65.51 33.01
C GLN A 906 5.91 -66.12 32.77
N HIS A 907 6.74 -65.46 31.96
CA HIS A 907 8.09 -65.92 31.59
C HIS A 907 9.18 -65.54 32.61
N LYS A 908 8.79 -65.25 33.87
CA LYS A 908 9.68 -64.77 34.95
C LYS A 908 10.94 -65.62 35.11
N ASP A 909 10.84 -66.94 34.94
CA ASP A 909 11.91 -67.91 35.18
C ASP A 909 12.79 -68.24 33.96
N THR A 910 12.54 -67.59 32.81
CA THR A 910 13.51 -67.57 31.70
C THR A 910 14.84 -66.93 32.11
N PRO A 911 15.98 -67.34 31.53
CA PRO A 911 17.29 -66.77 31.86
C PRO A 911 17.37 -65.28 31.51
N ILE A 912 16.68 -64.82 30.46
CA ILE A 912 16.66 -63.43 29.98
C ILE A 912 16.02 -62.49 31.03
N VAL A 913 14.84 -62.84 31.54
CA VAL A 913 14.14 -62.07 32.57
C VAL A 913 14.84 -62.19 33.94
N LYS A 914 15.53 -63.31 34.20
CA LYS A 914 16.32 -63.51 35.42
C LYS A 914 17.64 -62.72 35.46
N ALA A 915 18.31 -62.55 34.31
CA ALA A 915 19.53 -61.75 34.19
C ALA A 915 19.24 -60.26 34.47
N ASN A 916 18.18 -59.71 33.87
CA ASN A 916 17.79 -58.30 33.99
C ASN A 916 16.97 -57.98 35.25
N ASN A 917 17.49 -58.43 36.40
CA ASN A 917 17.10 -58.07 37.78
C ASN A 917 15.62 -57.72 37.95
N ARG A 918 14.75 -58.70 37.64
CA ARG A 918 13.26 -58.71 37.68
C ARG A 918 12.57 -57.48 38.28
N GLY A 919 12.86 -57.16 39.55
CA GLY A 919 12.25 -56.03 40.26
C GLY A 919 12.38 -54.67 39.58
N PHE A 920 13.52 -54.34 38.96
CA PHE A 920 13.64 -53.08 38.20
C PHE A 920 12.84 -53.11 36.89
N SER A 921 12.83 -54.25 36.20
CA SER A 921 12.02 -54.42 34.98
C SER A 921 10.52 -54.30 35.26
N TYR A 922 10.04 -54.89 36.36
CA TYR A 922 8.64 -54.76 36.80
C TYR A 922 8.30 -53.36 37.30
N ALA A 923 9.21 -52.70 38.04
CA ALA A 923 9.02 -51.32 38.47
C ALA A 923 8.89 -50.35 37.29
N LEU A 924 9.77 -50.49 36.27
CA LEU A 924 9.75 -49.65 35.08
C LEU A 924 8.50 -49.86 34.21
N LEU A 925 8.04 -51.11 34.04
CA LEU A 925 6.79 -51.40 33.34
C LEU A 925 5.56 -50.91 34.11
N LEU A 926 5.57 -50.99 35.45
CA LEU A 926 4.50 -50.47 36.28
C LEU A 926 4.45 -48.92 36.26
N SER A 927 5.60 -48.25 36.27
CA SER A 927 5.65 -46.79 36.11
C SER A 927 5.23 -46.34 34.71
N LEU A 928 5.61 -47.08 33.66
CA LEU A 928 5.15 -46.80 32.29
C LEU A 928 3.63 -46.97 32.16
N LEU A 929 3.07 -48.04 32.74
CA LEU A 929 1.63 -48.28 32.76
C LEU A 929 0.88 -47.13 33.46
N LEU A 930 1.39 -46.68 34.62
CA LEU A 930 0.83 -45.53 35.33
C LEU A 930 0.97 -44.22 34.52
N SER A 931 2.11 -43.98 33.87
CA SER A 931 2.30 -42.77 33.04
C SER A 931 1.42 -42.75 31.79
N PHE A 932 1.11 -43.90 31.19
CA PHE A 932 0.16 -43.97 30.06
C PHE A 932 -1.30 -43.83 30.49
N LEU A 933 -1.64 -44.11 31.76
CA LEU A 933 -2.96 -43.83 32.32
C LEU A 933 -3.13 -42.36 32.75
N CYS A 934 -2.04 -41.67 33.09
CA CYS A 934 -2.07 -40.27 33.56
C CYS A 934 -2.76 -39.28 32.58
N PRO A 935 -2.52 -39.32 31.25
CA PRO A 935 -3.27 -38.53 30.27
C PRO A 935 -4.80 -38.56 30.38
N LEU A 936 -5.39 -39.64 30.90
CA LEU A 936 -6.84 -39.75 31.08
C LEU A 936 -7.38 -38.89 32.23
N LEU A 937 -6.50 -38.36 33.09
CA LEU A 937 -6.83 -37.40 34.15
C LEU A 937 -6.82 -35.94 33.64
N PHE A 938 -6.15 -35.66 32.52
CA PHE A 938 -6.09 -34.34 31.88
C PHE A 938 -7.30 -34.07 30.96
N LEU A 939 -8.12 -35.08 30.71
CA LEU A 939 -9.29 -35.02 29.83
C LEU A 939 -10.58 -34.90 30.64
N GLY A 940 -11.48 -34.01 30.21
CA GLY A 940 -12.71 -33.67 30.93
C GLY A 940 -12.64 -32.34 31.69
N ARG A 941 -13.69 -32.03 32.46
CA ARG A 941 -13.83 -30.74 33.14
C ARG A 941 -12.96 -30.70 34.39
N PRO A 942 -11.97 -29.80 34.51
CA PRO A 942 -11.12 -29.74 35.70
C PRO A 942 -11.93 -29.34 36.94
N GLN A 943 -11.66 -30.03 38.04
CA GLN A 943 -12.13 -29.72 39.38
C GLN A 943 -10.91 -29.50 40.28
N THR A 944 -11.07 -28.86 41.43
CA THR A 944 -9.97 -28.65 42.39
C THR A 944 -9.27 -29.96 42.79
N ALA A 945 -10.05 -31.03 42.94
CA ALA A 945 -9.52 -32.38 43.17
C ALA A 945 -8.69 -32.90 41.97
N THR A 946 -9.11 -32.63 40.72
CA THR A 946 -8.39 -33.01 39.51
C THR A 946 -7.06 -32.26 39.40
N CYS A 947 -7.05 -30.94 39.55
CA CYS A 947 -5.82 -30.13 39.48
C CYS A 947 -4.78 -30.58 40.54
N LEU A 948 -5.23 -30.90 41.76
CA LEU A 948 -4.38 -31.45 42.82
C LEU A 948 -3.89 -32.89 42.51
N LEU A 949 -4.76 -33.75 41.95
CA LEU A 949 -4.40 -35.13 41.61
C LEU A 949 -3.37 -35.21 40.49
N LEU A 950 -3.49 -34.39 39.44
CA LEU A 950 -2.55 -34.31 38.31
C LEU A 950 -1.11 -34.11 38.80
N LEU A 951 -0.89 -33.12 39.67
CA LEU A 951 0.44 -32.81 40.21
C LEU A 951 0.88 -33.79 41.31
N SER A 952 -0.03 -34.44 42.02
CA SER A 952 0.32 -35.56 42.91
C SER A 952 0.86 -36.79 42.16
N PHE A 953 0.46 -36.96 40.89
CA PHE A 953 0.89 -38.09 40.06
C PHE A 953 2.33 -37.90 39.53
N MET A 954 2.74 -36.66 39.24
CA MET A 954 4.14 -36.28 38.99
C MET A 954 5.06 -36.47 40.23
N ALA A 955 4.47 -36.66 41.41
CA ALA A 955 5.16 -36.69 42.70
C ALA A 955 5.23 -38.08 43.37
N THR A 956 4.65 -39.14 42.79
CA THR A 956 4.53 -40.46 43.44
C THR A 956 4.96 -41.60 42.50
N ARG A 957 5.71 -42.64 42.90
CA ARG A 957 6.09 -43.16 44.24
C ARG A 957 7.57 -43.59 44.27
N PRO A 958 8.10 -43.93 45.46
CA PRO A 958 8.53 -45.32 45.63
C PRO A 958 8.10 -45.93 46.98
N GLY A 959 7.86 -47.25 47.01
CA GLY A 959 7.78 -47.99 48.28
C GLY A 959 6.94 -49.27 48.29
N SER A 960 7.60 -50.42 48.42
CA SER A 960 7.19 -51.55 49.27
C SER A 960 8.40 -52.46 49.55
N GLN A 961 8.30 -53.35 50.54
CA GLN A 961 9.47 -54.01 51.16
C GLN A 961 9.97 -55.27 50.43
N MET A 962 11.29 -55.50 50.44
CA MET A 962 11.85 -56.84 50.72
C MET A 962 13.37 -56.80 51.03
N ARG A 963 13.82 -57.67 51.95
CA ARG A 963 15.26 -58.01 52.17
C ARG A 963 15.75 -58.91 50.99
N THR A 964 17.04 -59.16 50.70
CA THR A 964 18.29 -59.12 51.50
C THR A 964 19.54 -58.71 50.67
N TRP A 965 20.54 -58.17 51.38
CA TRP A 965 22.01 -58.19 51.17
C TRP A 965 22.72 -57.62 49.92
N VAL A 966 23.53 -56.59 50.24
CA VAL A 966 24.82 -56.14 49.64
C VAL A 966 24.86 -55.70 48.18
N GLY A 967 24.52 -56.54 47.20
CA GLY A 967 24.71 -56.16 45.77
C GLY A 967 23.81 -55.01 45.30
N LYS A 968 22.56 -54.97 45.80
CA LYS A 968 21.52 -54.03 45.30
C LYS A 968 21.49 -52.68 46.00
N ARG A 969 22.32 -52.45 47.04
CA ARG A 969 22.21 -51.28 47.93
C ARG A 969 22.40 -49.95 47.22
N LEU A 970 23.42 -49.81 46.36
CA LEU A 970 23.78 -48.52 45.78
C LEU A 970 22.69 -47.97 44.85
N ALA A 971 22.22 -48.78 43.89
CA ALA A 971 21.16 -48.39 42.97
C ALA A 971 19.82 -48.11 43.69
N LEU A 972 19.47 -48.91 44.71
CA LEU A 972 18.27 -48.68 45.52
C LEU A 972 18.38 -47.37 46.33
N PHE A 973 19.53 -47.08 46.92
CA PHE A 973 19.77 -45.84 47.66
C PHE A 973 19.75 -44.60 46.75
N MET A 974 20.33 -44.69 45.55
CA MET A 974 20.26 -43.62 44.55
C MET A 974 18.81 -43.32 44.13
N VAL A 975 18.03 -44.35 43.80
CA VAL A 975 16.60 -44.19 43.45
C VAL A 975 15.81 -43.58 44.61
N LEU A 976 15.94 -44.12 45.83
CA LEU A 976 15.25 -43.59 47.00
C LEU A 976 15.63 -42.13 47.31
N SER A 977 16.91 -41.75 47.14
CA SER A 977 17.38 -40.38 47.35
C SER A 977 16.80 -39.40 46.34
N CYS A 978 16.90 -39.71 45.03
CA CYS A 978 16.35 -38.85 43.98
C CYS A 978 14.82 -38.73 44.09
N SER A 979 14.12 -39.82 44.42
CA SER A 979 12.68 -39.78 44.67
C SER A 979 12.32 -38.95 45.91
N LEU A 980 13.10 -39.01 46.99
CA LEU A 980 12.86 -38.20 48.19
C LEU A 980 12.99 -36.70 47.88
N ILE A 981 14.01 -36.32 47.10
CA ILE A 981 14.17 -34.92 46.65
C ILE A 981 12.94 -34.49 45.83
N GLN A 982 12.51 -35.28 44.86
CA GLN A 982 11.31 -35.01 44.06
C GLN A 982 10.05 -34.86 44.93
N THR A 983 9.82 -35.76 45.90
CA THR A 983 8.65 -35.66 46.79
C THR A 983 8.71 -34.42 47.69
N THR A 984 9.89 -34.01 48.18
CA THR A 984 10.02 -32.76 48.95
C THR A 984 9.77 -31.50 48.11
N LEU A 985 10.23 -31.44 46.86
CA LEU A 985 9.95 -30.31 45.97
C LEU A 985 8.45 -30.19 45.64
N CYS A 986 7.81 -31.30 45.27
CA CYS A 986 6.38 -31.31 44.91
C CYS A 986 5.47 -31.04 46.13
N THR A 987 5.82 -31.53 47.32
CA THR A 987 5.05 -31.23 48.54
C THR A 987 5.20 -29.77 48.98
N VAL A 988 6.38 -29.17 48.85
CA VAL A 988 6.57 -27.73 49.11
C VAL A 988 5.75 -26.88 48.12
N TRP A 989 5.71 -27.25 46.84
CA TRP A 989 4.86 -26.58 45.84
C TRP A 989 3.38 -26.67 46.22
N LEU A 990 2.84 -27.88 46.37
CA LEU A 990 1.42 -28.10 46.68
C LEU A 990 0.95 -27.47 48.00
N VAL A 991 1.85 -27.29 48.98
CA VAL A 991 1.54 -26.65 50.28
C VAL A 991 1.67 -25.11 50.23
N ARG A 992 2.52 -24.55 49.36
CA ARG A 992 2.75 -23.10 49.29
C ARG A 992 1.94 -22.39 48.21
N PHE A 993 1.73 -23.05 47.08
CA PHE A 993 1.07 -22.50 45.89
C PHE A 993 0.19 -23.62 45.31
N ALA A 994 -0.90 -23.93 46.01
CA ALA A 994 -1.82 -24.97 45.61
C ALA A 994 -2.50 -24.60 44.27
N PRO A 995 -2.49 -25.49 43.26
CA PRO A 995 -3.19 -25.26 42.00
C PRO A 995 -4.69 -25.12 42.19
N PHE A 996 -5.33 -24.23 41.43
CA PHE A 996 -6.77 -24.00 41.47
C PHE A 996 -7.37 -23.94 40.05
N PRO A 997 -8.64 -24.35 39.88
CA PRO A 997 -9.35 -24.15 38.61
C PRO A 997 -9.61 -22.65 38.40
N ASP A 998 -9.29 -22.16 37.22
CA ASP A 998 -9.33 -20.75 36.84
C ASP A 998 -10.12 -20.57 35.54
N LEU A 999 -10.71 -19.39 35.33
CA LEU A 999 -11.59 -19.09 34.19
C LEU A 999 -10.95 -18.00 33.33
N ASP A 1000 -10.28 -18.41 32.25
CA ASP A 1000 -9.75 -17.46 31.28
C ASP A 1000 -10.90 -16.90 30.43
N MET A 1001 -11.30 -15.67 30.76
CA MET A 1001 -12.33 -14.90 30.06
C MET A 1001 -11.77 -14.01 28.93
N HIS A 1002 -10.46 -14.08 28.67
CA HIS A 1002 -9.71 -13.16 27.79
C HIS A 1002 -9.08 -13.86 26.58
N SER A 1003 -8.67 -15.13 26.68
CA SER A 1003 -8.00 -15.85 25.59
C SER A 1003 -8.90 -16.25 24.42
N LEU A 1004 -10.23 -16.38 24.64
CA LEU A 1004 -11.20 -16.62 23.56
C LEU A 1004 -12.38 -15.63 23.65
N PRO A 1005 -12.88 -15.10 22.51
CA PRO A 1005 -13.89 -14.03 22.50
C PRO A 1005 -15.34 -14.52 22.68
N GLN A 1006 -15.58 -15.83 22.61
CA GLN A 1006 -16.92 -16.45 22.67
C GLN A 1006 -17.04 -17.58 23.71
N GLU A 1007 -15.90 -18.04 24.25
CA GLU A 1007 -15.81 -19.16 25.20
C GLU A 1007 -15.00 -18.71 26.41
N MET A 1008 -15.41 -19.12 27.61
CA MET A 1008 -14.58 -19.06 28.82
C MET A 1008 -13.81 -20.38 28.95
N VAL A 1009 -12.48 -20.33 28.88
CA VAL A 1009 -11.67 -21.55 28.99
C VAL A 1009 -11.45 -21.88 30.46
N LEU A 1010 -11.84 -23.08 30.89
CA LEU A 1010 -11.67 -23.53 32.26
C LEU A 1010 -10.37 -24.35 32.39
N GLU A 1011 -9.35 -23.77 33.02
CA GLU A 1011 -7.99 -24.32 33.12
C GLU A 1011 -7.57 -24.61 34.58
N CYS A 1012 -6.43 -25.26 34.81
CA CYS A 1012 -5.82 -25.40 36.13
C CYS A 1012 -4.64 -24.42 36.25
N ASN A 1013 -4.79 -23.35 37.02
CA ASN A 1013 -3.71 -22.40 37.29
C ASN A 1013 -2.65 -23.05 38.21
N GLU A 1014 -1.38 -23.03 37.78
CA GLU A 1014 -0.25 -23.68 38.45
C GLU A 1014 0.15 -23.02 39.79
N GLY A 1015 -0.35 -21.82 40.07
CA GLY A 1015 -0.12 -21.05 41.31
C GLY A 1015 1.28 -20.47 41.48
N SER A 1016 2.34 -21.08 40.93
CA SER A 1016 3.70 -20.52 40.92
C SER A 1016 4.58 -21.09 39.78
N PRO A 1017 4.86 -20.31 38.72
CA PRO A 1017 5.70 -20.78 37.61
C PRO A 1017 7.15 -21.05 38.03
N VAL A 1018 7.63 -20.40 39.09
CA VAL A 1018 8.99 -20.66 39.64
C VAL A 1018 9.08 -22.08 40.18
N MET A 1019 8.05 -22.57 40.88
CA MET A 1019 8.03 -23.94 41.41
C MET A 1019 7.91 -24.98 40.29
N PHE A 1020 7.08 -24.73 39.27
CA PHE A 1020 6.97 -25.54 38.07
C PHE A 1020 8.33 -25.73 37.36
N TYR A 1021 9.03 -24.63 37.05
CA TYR A 1021 10.35 -24.70 36.42
C TYR A 1021 11.41 -25.37 37.31
N CYS A 1022 11.33 -25.24 38.64
CA CYS A 1022 12.23 -25.97 39.55
C CYS A 1022 12.03 -27.49 39.46
N VAL A 1023 10.78 -27.97 39.36
CA VAL A 1023 10.49 -29.41 39.21
C VAL A 1023 10.91 -29.93 37.84
N LEU A 1024 10.61 -29.20 36.75
CA LEU A 1024 11.07 -29.57 35.41
C LEU A 1024 12.60 -29.59 35.30
N GLY A 1025 13.28 -28.60 35.91
CA GLY A 1025 14.75 -28.53 35.93
C GLY A 1025 15.41 -29.73 36.62
N PHE A 1026 14.83 -30.24 37.71
CA PHE A 1026 15.33 -31.45 38.38
C PHE A 1026 15.14 -32.71 37.52
N ILE A 1027 14.00 -32.85 36.84
CA ILE A 1027 13.74 -33.95 35.89
C ILE A 1027 14.74 -33.91 34.73
N GLY A 1028 14.99 -32.73 34.15
CA GLY A 1028 16.00 -32.54 33.10
C GLY A 1028 17.42 -32.90 33.55
N LEU A 1029 17.81 -32.52 34.77
CA LEU A 1029 19.10 -32.86 35.36
C LEU A 1029 19.25 -34.38 35.56
N LEU A 1030 18.21 -35.08 36.02
CA LEU A 1030 18.20 -36.54 36.10
C LEU A 1030 18.31 -37.21 34.73
N ALA A 1031 17.61 -36.69 33.71
CA ALA A 1031 17.69 -37.20 32.33
C ALA A 1031 19.10 -37.07 31.75
N MET A 1032 19.76 -35.92 31.95
CA MET A 1032 21.14 -35.69 31.50
C MET A 1032 22.15 -36.61 32.20
N ILE A 1033 22.02 -36.82 33.51
CA ILE A 1033 22.86 -37.79 34.25
C ILE A 1033 22.60 -39.23 33.74
N GLY A 1034 21.34 -39.60 33.52
CA GLY A 1034 20.95 -40.90 32.97
C GLY A 1034 21.52 -41.16 31.58
N PHE A 1035 21.44 -40.18 30.67
CA PHE A 1035 22.04 -40.25 29.34
C PHE A 1035 23.56 -40.39 29.39
N MET A 1036 24.25 -39.61 30.23
CA MET A 1036 25.72 -39.70 30.40
C MET A 1036 26.16 -41.09 30.90
N VAL A 1037 25.47 -41.66 31.89
CA VAL A 1037 25.77 -43.01 32.40
C VAL A 1037 25.47 -44.08 31.33
N ALA A 1038 24.36 -43.97 30.60
CA ALA A 1038 24.03 -44.88 29.51
C ALA A 1038 25.10 -44.84 28.40
N PHE A 1039 25.48 -43.64 27.94
CA PHE A 1039 26.49 -43.40 26.91
C PHE A 1039 27.86 -43.99 27.28
N LEU A 1040 28.26 -43.92 28.55
CA LEU A 1040 29.49 -44.57 29.05
C LEU A 1040 29.38 -46.10 29.05
N SER A 1041 28.21 -46.66 29.40
CA SER A 1041 27.99 -48.12 29.50
C SER A 1041 28.03 -48.87 28.15
N ARG A 1042 27.87 -48.18 27.02
CA ARG A 1042 27.77 -48.80 25.68
C ARG A 1042 29.00 -49.59 25.22
N ASN A 1043 30.15 -49.41 25.89
CA ASN A 1043 31.42 -50.04 25.56
C ASN A 1043 31.62 -51.40 26.26
N LEU A 1044 30.63 -51.88 27.02
CA LEU A 1044 30.64 -53.21 27.63
C LEU A 1044 30.51 -54.32 26.56
N PRO A 1045 31.14 -55.49 26.74
CA PRO A 1045 31.31 -56.50 25.69
C PRO A 1045 29.97 -57.11 25.20
N ASP A 1046 29.89 -57.33 23.88
CA ASP A 1046 28.68 -57.60 23.07
C ASP A 1046 27.79 -58.81 23.44
N SER A 1047 28.13 -59.52 24.51
CA SER A 1047 27.28 -60.52 25.18
C SER A 1047 25.84 -60.04 25.44
N PHE A 1048 25.65 -58.73 25.68
CA PHE A 1048 24.34 -58.09 25.78
C PHE A 1048 24.35 -56.71 25.10
N ASN A 1049 23.69 -56.58 23.93
CA ASN A 1049 23.50 -55.30 23.20
C ASN A 1049 22.64 -54.25 23.95
N GLU A 1050 22.23 -54.53 25.19
CA GLU A 1050 21.23 -53.79 25.96
C GLU A 1050 21.63 -52.34 26.28
N ALA A 1051 22.91 -52.10 26.61
CA ALA A 1051 23.43 -50.76 26.86
C ALA A 1051 23.28 -49.82 25.65
N LYS A 1052 23.35 -50.36 24.43
CA LYS A 1052 23.15 -49.59 23.18
C LYS A 1052 21.70 -49.14 23.06
N PHE A 1053 20.73 -50.03 23.30
CA PHE A 1053 19.30 -49.71 23.29
C PHE A 1053 18.91 -48.70 24.39
N ILE A 1054 19.44 -48.85 25.61
CA ILE A 1054 19.23 -47.88 26.70
C ILE A 1054 19.76 -46.50 26.30
N THR A 1055 20.93 -46.43 25.66
CA THR A 1055 21.51 -45.15 25.19
C THR A 1055 20.61 -44.47 24.14
N PHE A 1056 20.11 -45.21 23.14
CA PHE A 1056 19.18 -44.65 22.15
C PHE A 1056 17.84 -44.21 22.77
N SER A 1057 17.34 -44.96 23.76
CA SER A 1057 16.09 -44.64 24.44
C SER A 1057 16.20 -43.36 25.28
N MET A 1058 17.31 -43.19 26.02
CA MET A 1058 17.59 -41.96 26.76
C MET A 1058 17.83 -40.75 25.83
N LEU A 1059 18.45 -40.95 24.66
CA LEU A 1059 18.60 -39.89 23.66
C LEU A 1059 17.25 -39.39 23.13
N LEU A 1060 16.37 -40.32 22.76
CA LEU A 1060 15.01 -39.99 22.28
C LEU A 1060 14.22 -39.26 23.38
N PHE A 1061 14.26 -39.75 24.61
CA PHE A 1061 13.64 -39.09 25.77
C PHE A 1061 14.12 -37.63 25.91
N CYS A 1062 15.44 -37.40 25.89
CA CYS A 1062 15.99 -36.04 25.98
C CYS A 1062 15.54 -35.15 24.82
N SER A 1063 15.51 -35.66 23.58
CA SER A 1063 15.08 -34.85 22.41
C SER A 1063 13.62 -34.41 22.46
N VAL A 1064 12.72 -35.24 23.01
CA VAL A 1064 11.30 -34.87 23.21
C VAL A 1064 11.19 -33.76 24.25
N TRP A 1065 11.83 -33.91 25.41
CA TRP A 1065 11.74 -32.92 26.50
C TRP A 1065 12.45 -31.59 26.20
N ILE A 1066 13.50 -31.58 25.37
CA ILE A 1066 14.11 -30.34 24.85
C ILE A 1066 13.15 -29.63 23.88
N SER A 1067 12.42 -30.37 23.05
CA SER A 1067 11.46 -29.82 22.08
C SER A 1067 10.16 -29.35 22.73
N PHE A 1068 9.78 -29.95 23.87
CA PHE A 1068 8.59 -29.58 24.64
C PHE A 1068 8.63 -28.13 25.13
N PHE A 1069 9.76 -27.64 25.65
CA PHE A 1069 9.87 -26.32 26.26
C PHE A 1069 9.45 -25.15 25.34
N PRO A 1070 9.99 -25.00 24.11
CA PRO A 1070 9.53 -23.96 23.18
C PRO A 1070 8.10 -24.21 22.65
N ALA A 1071 7.64 -25.47 22.58
CA ALA A 1071 6.29 -25.78 22.12
C ALA A 1071 5.22 -25.38 23.17
N TYR A 1072 5.44 -25.69 24.45
CA TYR A 1072 4.59 -25.29 25.58
C TYR A 1072 4.49 -23.75 25.66
N GLN A 1073 5.61 -23.03 25.54
CA GLN A 1073 5.61 -21.55 25.58
C GLN A 1073 4.93 -20.89 24.36
N SER A 1074 4.77 -21.62 23.25
CA SER A 1074 4.16 -21.13 22.00
C SER A 1074 2.68 -21.46 21.88
N THR A 1075 2.18 -22.44 22.65
CA THR A 1075 0.78 -22.87 22.64
C THR A 1075 -0.02 -22.28 23.80
N LYS A 1076 -1.33 -22.08 23.58
CA LYS A 1076 -2.26 -21.53 24.56
C LYS A 1076 -3.57 -22.31 24.56
N GLY A 1077 -4.35 -22.18 25.64
CA GLY A 1077 -5.65 -22.79 25.78
C GLY A 1077 -5.57 -24.32 25.88
N LYS A 1078 -6.67 -24.99 25.52
CA LYS A 1078 -6.78 -26.47 25.46
C LYS A 1078 -5.70 -27.20 24.62
N TYR A 1079 -4.92 -26.48 23.80
CA TYR A 1079 -3.81 -27.05 23.05
C TYR A 1079 -2.53 -27.25 23.87
N THR A 1080 -2.30 -26.46 24.92
CA THR A 1080 -1.12 -26.61 25.81
C THR A 1080 -1.16 -27.97 26.50
N VAL A 1081 -2.33 -28.35 27.05
CA VAL A 1081 -2.60 -29.68 27.63
C VAL A 1081 -2.38 -30.81 26.61
N ALA A 1082 -2.74 -30.59 25.33
CA ALA A 1082 -2.51 -31.59 24.28
C ALA A 1082 -1.01 -31.81 23.96
N VAL A 1083 -0.19 -30.75 24.04
CA VAL A 1083 1.27 -30.82 23.87
C VAL A 1083 1.94 -31.57 25.02
N GLU A 1084 1.46 -31.39 26.26
CA GLU A 1084 1.91 -32.18 27.42
C GLU A 1084 1.61 -33.67 27.25
N ILE A 1085 0.35 -34.01 26.95
CA ILE A 1085 -0.09 -35.40 26.75
C ILE A 1085 0.75 -36.06 25.63
N PHE A 1086 0.90 -35.39 24.49
CA PHE A 1086 1.70 -35.90 23.38
C PHE A 1086 3.16 -36.18 23.78
N SER A 1087 3.77 -35.28 24.55
CA SER A 1087 5.16 -35.41 25.02
C SER A 1087 5.34 -36.59 26.00
N ILE A 1088 4.36 -36.81 26.88
CA ILE A 1088 4.31 -37.99 27.78
C ILE A 1088 4.17 -39.28 26.96
N LEU A 1089 3.22 -39.34 26.02
CA LEU A 1089 2.98 -40.51 25.19
C LEU A 1089 4.19 -40.87 24.31
N ALA A 1090 4.78 -39.89 23.63
CA ALA A 1090 5.93 -40.09 22.74
C ALA A 1090 7.19 -40.56 23.49
N SER A 1091 7.52 -39.91 24.61
CA SER A 1091 8.70 -40.27 25.41
C SER A 1091 8.53 -41.63 26.11
N GLY A 1092 7.33 -41.93 26.63
CA GLY A 1092 6.98 -43.23 27.18
C GLY A 1092 7.01 -44.36 26.15
N ALA A 1093 6.49 -44.13 24.94
CA ALA A 1093 6.51 -45.12 23.86
C ALA A 1093 7.94 -45.46 23.41
N GLY A 1094 8.83 -44.46 23.32
CA GLY A 1094 10.25 -44.66 23.03
C GLY A 1094 10.99 -45.48 24.10
N LEU A 1095 10.60 -45.36 25.38
CA LEU A 1095 11.09 -46.22 26.47
C LEU A 1095 10.58 -47.66 26.34
N LEU A 1096 9.28 -47.83 26.12
CA LEU A 1096 8.64 -49.15 25.98
C LEU A 1096 9.22 -49.95 24.80
N VAL A 1097 9.26 -49.34 23.61
CA VAL A 1097 9.74 -49.99 22.39
C VAL A 1097 11.22 -50.35 22.50
N LEU A 1098 12.10 -49.37 22.75
CA LEU A 1098 13.55 -49.61 22.63
C LEU A 1098 14.10 -50.54 23.73
N ILE A 1099 13.53 -50.54 24.95
CA ILE A 1099 14.04 -51.35 26.06
C ILE A 1099 13.40 -52.74 26.12
N PHE A 1100 12.12 -52.89 25.76
CA PHE A 1100 11.38 -54.14 25.96
C PHE A 1100 11.08 -54.92 24.66
N PHE A 1101 10.90 -54.26 23.51
CA PHE A 1101 10.63 -54.97 22.25
C PHE A 1101 11.71 -56.00 21.86
N PRO A 1102 13.03 -55.71 21.95
CA PRO A 1102 14.07 -56.71 21.64
C PRO A 1102 14.01 -57.95 22.54
N LYS A 1103 13.61 -57.77 23.80
CA LYS A 1103 13.48 -58.86 24.79
C LYS A 1103 12.20 -59.68 24.53
N LEU A 1104 11.08 -59.01 24.23
CA LEU A 1104 9.81 -59.64 23.87
C LEU A 1104 9.96 -60.48 22.59
N TYR A 1105 10.63 -59.94 21.57
CA TYR A 1105 10.95 -60.62 20.31
C TYR A 1105 11.73 -61.91 20.55
N ILE A 1106 12.78 -61.88 21.38
CA ILE A 1106 13.56 -63.09 21.68
C ILE A 1106 12.71 -64.12 22.46
N ILE A 1107 11.94 -63.68 23.46
CA ILE A 1107 11.12 -64.58 24.30
C ILE A 1107 10.05 -65.31 23.47
N LEU A 1108 9.38 -64.61 22.54
CA LEU A 1108 8.25 -65.16 21.76
C LEU A 1108 8.65 -65.81 20.42
N ILE A 1109 9.55 -65.18 19.66
CA ILE A 1109 9.86 -65.57 18.26
C ILE A 1109 11.16 -66.39 18.16
N ARG A 1110 11.97 -66.42 19.23
CA ARG A 1110 13.21 -67.21 19.32
C ARG A 1110 13.28 -68.13 20.55
N PRO A 1111 12.28 -69.04 20.73
CA PRO A 1111 12.18 -69.88 21.92
C PRO A 1111 13.39 -70.80 22.15
N GLU A 1112 14.19 -71.11 21.13
CA GLU A 1112 15.42 -71.90 21.26
C GLU A 1112 16.44 -71.22 22.21
N LEU A 1113 16.48 -69.88 22.20
CA LEU A 1113 17.38 -69.06 23.01
C LEU A 1113 16.95 -68.95 24.48
N ASN A 1114 15.73 -69.36 24.84
CA ASN A 1114 15.27 -69.41 26.22
C ASN A 1114 15.96 -70.54 27.03
N SER A 1115 16.70 -71.45 26.38
CA SER A 1115 17.40 -72.56 27.02
C SER A 1115 18.77 -72.15 27.61
N ARG A 1116 19.00 -72.47 28.90
CA ARG A 1116 20.25 -72.12 29.62
C ARG A 1116 21.51 -72.74 28.98
N GLN A 1117 21.37 -73.85 28.27
CA GLN A 1117 22.48 -74.52 27.57
C GLN A 1117 22.93 -73.78 26.31
N GLN A 1118 22.02 -73.30 25.45
CA GLN A 1118 22.42 -72.56 24.23
C GLN A 1118 23.03 -71.19 24.55
N LEU A 1119 22.55 -70.51 25.59
CA LEU A 1119 23.07 -69.22 26.03
C LEU A 1119 24.55 -69.30 26.47
N MET A 1120 24.97 -70.43 27.05
CA MET A 1120 26.37 -70.74 27.34
C MET A 1120 27.15 -71.21 26.09
N ARG A 1121 26.48 -71.89 25.14
CA ARG A 1121 27.10 -72.50 23.95
C ARG A 1121 27.61 -71.50 22.90
N LYS A 1122 27.31 -70.19 23.04
CA LYS A 1122 27.94 -69.12 22.25
C LYS A 1122 29.26 -68.59 22.84
N VAL A 1123 29.61 -68.98 24.07
CA VAL A 1123 30.83 -68.51 24.76
C VAL A 1123 32.03 -69.45 24.50
N PHE A 1124 31.80 -70.69 24.08
CA PHE A 1124 32.83 -71.67 23.74
C PHE A 1124 32.45 -72.44 22.47
N ILE A 1125 33.45 -72.68 21.59
CA ILE A 1125 33.35 -73.35 20.28
C ILE A 1125 32.72 -72.42 19.21
N ASN A 1126 33.30 -72.18 18.02
CA ASN A 1126 34.24 -73.00 17.24
C ASN A 1126 35.31 -72.19 16.46
N HIS A 1127 36.48 -72.80 16.23
CA HIS A 1127 37.47 -72.36 15.23
C HIS A 1127 37.62 -73.46 14.15
N ARG A 1128 37.18 -73.21 12.91
CA ARG A 1128 37.75 -73.86 11.70
C ARG A 1128 37.29 -73.20 10.38
N TYR A 1129 38.02 -73.52 9.31
CA TYR A 1129 37.90 -72.97 7.94
C TYR A 1129 36.88 -73.73 7.08
N TYR A 1130 36.27 -73.05 6.09
CA TYR A 1130 36.43 -73.44 4.66
C TYR A 1130 36.16 -72.25 3.70
N GLN A 1131 36.34 -72.49 2.39
CA GLN A 1131 36.32 -71.50 1.29
C GLN A 1131 35.18 -71.79 0.25
N PRO A 1132 35.08 -71.13 -0.94
CA PRO A 1132 33.78 -70.71 -1.51
C PRO A 1132 33.21 -71.60 -2.64
N GLY A 1133 31.96 -71.35 -3.02
CA GLY A 1133 31.33 -71.84 -4.26
C GLY A 1133 29.87 -71.36 -4.47
N ASP A 1134 29.68 -70.50 -5.47
CA ASP A 1134 28.58 -70.36 -6.46
C ASP A 1134 27.06 -70.44 -6.10
N LEU A 1135 26.33 -69.40 -6.55
CA LEU A 1135 25.22 -69.40 -7.54
C LEU A 1135 24.12 -70.52 -7.51
N THR A 1136 22.82 -70.30 -7.78
CA THR A 1136 22.11 -69.20 -8.51
C THR A 1136 20.63 -69.06 -8.11
N ILE A 1137 20.10 -67.84 -8.24
CA ILE A 1137 18.70 -67.34 -8.38
C ILE A 1137 17.53 -68.36 -8.43
N ALA A 1138 16.49 -68.06 -7.63
CA ALA A 1138 15.07 -68.15 -8.04
C ALA A 1138 14.23 -67.07 -7.30
N GLY A 1139 13.29 -66.42 -7.98
CA GLY A 1139 12.37 -65.43 -7.39
C GLY A 1139 11.45 -64.77 -8.42
N ILE A 1140 10.28 -64.30 -8.00
CA ILE A 1140 9.23 -63.58 -8.78
C ILE A 1140 8.10 -63.22 -7.79
N ILE A 1141 7.33 -62.12 -7.85
CA ILE A 1141 7.43 -60.75 -8.40
C ILE A 1141 6.41 -59.91 -7.59
N SER A 1142 6.60 -58.58 -7.47
CA SER A 1142 5.53 -57.53 -7.51
C SER A 1142 5.98 -56.23 -6.82
N GLN A 1143 5.87 -55.04 -7.41
CA GLN A 1143 5.77 -54.68 -8.83
C GLN A 1143 6.35 -53.26 -9.00
N VAL A 1144 6.85 -52.94 -10.19
CA VAL A 1144 7.20 -51.57 -10.61
C VAL A 1144 6.58 -51.36 -11.98
N TYR A 1145 5.99 -50.18 -12.22
CA TYR A 1145 5.59 -49.75 -13.55
C TYR A 1145 6.47 -48.57 -14.00
N THR A 1146 7.32 -48.86 -14.99
CA THR A 1146 7.89 -47.87 -15.90
C THR A 1146 6.95 -47.69 -17.09
N PHE A 1147 6.91 -46.50 -17.68
CA PHE A 1147 6.59 -46.37 -19.10
C PHE A 1147 7.62 -45.46 -19.77
N SER A 1148 8.09 -45.91 -20.93
CA SER A 1148 8.99 -45.19 -21.83
C SER A 1148 8.86 -45.84 -23.19
N ASP A 1149 8.23 -45.16 -24.14
CA ASP A 1149 8.11 -45.63 -25.53
C ASP A 1149 8.79 -44.64 -26.47
N PRO A 1150 9.82 -45.07 -27.22
CA PRO A 1150 10.38 -44.32 -28.34
C PRO A 1150 9.83 -44.83 -29.67
N LEU A 1151 9.63 -43.94 -30.66
CA LEU A 1151 9.75 -44.33 -32.07
C LEU A 1151 10.02 -43.10 -32.95
N THR A 1152 10.95 -43.26 -33.88
CA THR A 1152 11.37 -42.23 -34.86
C THR A 1152 10.72 -42.46 -36.21
N PHE A 1153 10.46 -41.40 -36.97
CA PHE A 1153 10.65 -41.41 -38.43
C PHE A 1153 11.04 -40.03 -38.96
N ASN A 1154 11.92 -40.01 -39.97
CA ASN A 1154 12.34 -38.81 -40.69
C ASN A 1154 11.58 -38.69 -42.02
N GLN A 1155 11.26 -37.47 -42.48
CA GLN A 1155 11.83 -36.87 -43.71
C GLN A 1155 11.12 -35.58 -44.18
N HIS A 1156 11.93 -34.66 -44.71
CA HIS A 1156 11.59 -33.53 -45.61
C HIS A 1156 10.89 -34.00 -46.93
N PRO A 1157 10.31 -33.14 -47.80
CA PRO A 1157 10.47 -31.67 -47.99
C PRO A 1157 9.11 -30.92 -47.95
N SER A 1158 8.81 -29.75 -48.56
CA SER A 1158 9.50 -28.85 -49.52
C SER A 1158 9.00 -27.40 -49.50
N HIS A 1159 9.92 -26.48 -49.84
CA HIS A 1159 9.80 -25.26 -50.68
C HIS A 1159 8.43 -24.67 -51.11
N ASP A 1160 8.42 -23.32 -51.10
CA ASP A 1160 7.82 -22.38 -52.08
C ASP A 1160 6.27 -22.20 -52.09
N LEU A 1161 5.70 -21.02 -52.43
CA LEU A 1161 6.27 -19.78 -53.00
C LEU A 1161 5.39 -18.52 -52.72
N LEU A 1162 6.00 -17.32 -52.73
CA LEU A 1162 5.46 -15.95 -52.94
C LEU A 1162 4.28 -15.39 -52.08
N ASP A 1163 4.60 -14.24 -51.48
CA ASP A 1163 3.93 -12.93 -51.59
C ASP A 1163 2.63 -12.53 -50.82
N ASP A 1164 2.87 -11.73 -49.78
CA ASP A 1164 2.75 -10.25 -49.77
C ASP A 1164 1.37 -9.55 -49.68
N ILE A 1165 1.42 -8.32 -49.13
CA ILE A 1165 0.37 -7.30 -48.97
C ILE A 1165 -0.74 -7.64 -47.95
N GLY A 1166 -0.76 -6.90 -46.84
CA GLY A 1166 -1.77 -6.96 -45.76
C GLY A 1166 -1.40 -6.09 -44.57
#